data_AF-A0A1Q3GX84-F1
#
_entry.id   AF-A0A1Q3GX84-F1
#
_cell.length_a   1.000
_cell.length_b   1.000
_cell.length_c   1.000
_cell.angle_alpha   90.00
_cell.angle_beta   90.00
_cell.angle_gamma   90.00
#
_symmetry.space_group_name_H-M   'P 1'
#
loop_
_entity.id
_entity.type
_entity.pdbx_description
1 polymer ?
#
loop_
_entity_poly.entity_id
_entity_poly.type
_entity_poly.pdbx_seq_one_letter_code
_entity_poly.pdbx_strand_id
1 'polypeptide(L)'
;MDTIKKQLFIILIYGGLVALAACQSSPPVRQYSLLYSLEHGLYQAKGESDNMLRELKRDVKKQGNSREGLERIKRAERLKQQTAALLGEIEKVKHILIQNAGGGLDPKKHWPKKPLNTRNTRRIMQKEAPTLSKRLNAFTLFVATQYKDLSLPKFENLGDGVDGDSFYETFFKGANLVEALSALTQKQAVSLRYELEVLKKLGAGDLSADLKFDRPDPVKQFFGEVKADIEKEKYAETYSSQFYQPWDRPLSTFSIDVDNASYANIRRFLGYSMRPPVDAVRIEEMINYFDYDYPQPKSVKNKKSIPFSINTEYGDCPWNPAHKLLHIGLQGKKLKDEQAVPSNLVFLLDVSGSMDAVDKLPLLKDSFEILLEQLKGAKTTVAMVVYAGAAGLVLPPTPVSQKKKIMEAIKNLDAGGSTSGGEGIELAYKIAQRAFIKGGNNRIILATDGDFNVGPSSDEALLELIREKRETGVFLTCLGFGTGNLNDSMMEKVSNAGNGNYFYIDGLGEAKKVLAQSLAGTLYTIAKDVKIQVEFNPAFVKSYRLIGYDNRVLKDKDFDNDRVDAGELGAGHTVTALYEIVPQTVSEATGEADIPLKYQKVNQLDSAALAGNELVTVKLRYKRPDRKQSELLQKIVKNKLQPQTTNRFRFSAAVAAFGMRLRNSPQTFISYDKIHQLARGALGRDLQGHRKEFMGMVYQMISQ
;
A
#
# COMPACT_ATOMS: atom_id res chain seq x y z
N MET A 1 -37.12 -22.82 -0.86
CA MET A 1 -35.73 -23.13 -1.27
C MET A 1 -35.38 -22.63 -2.68
N ASP A 2 -36.20 -21.75 -3.30
CA ASP A 2 -36.01 -21.30 -4.70
C ASP A 2 -35.64 -19.81 -4.87
N THR A 3 -35.48 -19.07 -3.78
CA THR A 3 -35.20 -17.62 -3.83
C THR A 3 -33.70 -17.30 -3.85
N ILE A 4 -32.86 -18.17 -3.27
CA ILE A 4 -31.40 -17.99 -3.17
C ILE A 4 -30.70 -18.35 -4.49
N LYS A 5 -31.20 -19.34 -5.23
CA LYS A 5 -30.71 -19.64 -6.59
C LYS A 5 -31.06 -18.52 -7.58
N LYS A 6 -32.23 -17.88 -7.43
CA LYS A 6 -32.61 -16.69 -8.21
C LYS A 6 -31.77 -15.45 -7.87
N GLN A 7 -31.38 -15.25 -6.61
CA GLN A 7 -30.49 -14.14 -6.23
C GLN A 7 -29.05 -14.33 -6.74
N LEU A 8 -28.53 -15.56 -6.75
CA LEU A 8 -27.22 -15.86 -7.37
C LEU A 8 -27.24 -15.66 -8.91
N PHE A 9 -28.38 -15.95 -9.53
CA PHE A 9 -28.62 -15.76 -10.98
C PHE A 9 -28.70 -14.26 -11.36
N ILE A 10 -29.31 -13.44 -10.50
CA ILE A 10 -29.37 -11.98 -10.66
C ILE A 10 -27.99 -11.36 -10.47
N ILE A 11 -27.18 -11.78 -9.49
CA ILE A 11 -25.86 -11.17 -9.23
C ILE A 11 -24.83 -11.44 -10.36
N LEU A 12 -24.92 -12.57 -11.07
CA LEU A 12 -24.00 -12.92 -12.16
C LEU A 12 -24.35 -12.27 -13.51
N ILE A 13 -25.64 -12.09 -13.81
CA ILE A 13 -26.10 -11.33 -14.99
C ILE A 13 -25.96 -9.82 -14.73
N TYR A 14 -26.24 -9.37 -13.50
CA TYR A 14 -26.02 -7.97 -13.12
C TYR A 14 -24.54 -7.64 -12.91
N GLY A 15 -23.63 -8.57 -12.67
CA GLY A 15 -22.19 -8.27 -12.55
C GLY A 15 -21.59 -7.64 -13.82
N GLY A 16 -22.05 -8.05 -15.01
CA GLY A 16 -21.66 -7.44 -16.28
C GLY A 16 -22.29 -6.05 -16.50
N LEU A 17 -23.58 -5.91 -16.18
CA LEU A 17 -24.30 -4.63 -16.25
C LEU A 17 -23.83 -3.63 -15.18
N VAL A 18 -23.38 -4.11 -14.01
CA VAL A 18 -22.82 -3.32 -12.90
C VAL A 18 -21.38 -2.92 -13.20
N ALA A 19 -20.56 -3.79 -13.81
CA ALA A 19 -19.23 -3.40 -14.29
C ALA A 19 -19.31 -2.37 -15.45
N LEU A 20 -20.28 -2.54 -16.36
CA LEU A 20 -20.55 -1.55 -17.43
C LEU A 20 -21.15 -0.26 -16.87
N ALA A 21 -22.08 -0.32 -15.90
CA ALA A 21 -22.64 0.87 -15.23
C ALA A 21 -21.61 1.58 -14.33
N ALA A 22 -20.72 0.83 -13.69
CA ALA A 22 -19.58 1.35 -12.95
C ALA A 22 -18.56 2.02 -13.89
N CYS A 23 -18.32 1.45 -15.08
CA CYS A 23 -17.51 2.10 -16.10
C CYS A 23 -18.18 3.37 -16.64
N GLN A 24 -19.47 3.35 -16.98
CA GLN A 24 -20.20 4.50 -17.54
C GLN A 24 -20.20 5.72 -16.61
N SER A 25 -20.02 5.52 -15.30
CA SER A 25 -19.98 6.58 -14.27
C SER A 25 -18.57 6.86 -13.71
N SER A 26 -17.54 6.13 -14.14
CA SER A 26 -16.18 6.21 -13.57
C SER A 26 -15.21 7.06 -14.39
N PRO A 27 -14.23 7.72 -13.73
CA PRO A 27 -13.12 8.36 -14.43
C PRO A 27 -12.33 7.34 -15.28
N PRO A 28 -11.71 7.77 -16.40
CA PRO A 28 -10.99 6.87 -17.31
C PRO A 28 -9.96 5.97 -16.61
N VAL A 29 -9.29 6.49 -15.58
CA VAL A 29 -8.28 5.77 -14.78
C VAL A 29 -8.86 4.53 -14.07
N ARG A 30 -10.11 4.58 -13.59
CA ARG A 30 -10.77 3.44 -12.93
C ARG A 30 -11.25 2.37 -13.92
N GLN A 31 -11.62 2.78 -15.13
CA GLN A 31 -11.96 1.83 -16.19
C GLN A 31 -10.72 1.01 -16.58
N TYR A 32 -9.54 1.62 -16.57
CA TYR A 32 -8.27 0.92 -16.82
C TYR A 32 -7.86 -0.03 -15.71
N SER A 33 -8.02 0.33 -14.44
CA SER A 33 -7.69 -0.58 -13.34
C SER A 33 -8.56 -1.83 -13.38
N LEU A 34 -9.83 -1.70 -13.76
CA LEU A 34 -10.74 -2.83 -13.94
C LEU A 34 -10.30 -3.72 -15.12
N LEU A 35 -10.03 -3.12 -16.29
CA LEU A 35 -9.54 -3.87 -17.46
C LEU A 35 -8.24 -4.62 -17.15
N TYR A 36 -7.28 -3.96 -16.49
CA TYR A 36 -6.02 -4.58 -16.09
C TYR A 36 -6.23 -5.76 -15.14
N SER A 37 -7.11 -5.61 -14.15
CA SER A 37 -7.45 -6.68 -13.20
C SER A 37 -8.08 -7.88 -13.90
N LEU A 38 -8.96 -7.63 -14.88
CA LEU A 38 -9.58 -8.68 -15.70
C LEU A 38 -8.56 -9.41 -16.57
N GLU A 39 -7.63 -8.69 -17.21
CA GLU A 39 -6.58 -9.29 -18.04
C GLU A 39 -5.60 -10.12 -17.21
N HIS A 40 -5.29 -9.68 -15.99
CA HIS A 40 -4.45 -10.45 -15.07
C HIS A 40 -5.16 -11.72 -14.58
N GLY A 41 -6.43 -11.63 -14.16
CA GLY A 41 -7.22 -12.81 -13.78
C GLY A 41 -7.35 -13.82 -14.93
N LEU A 42 -7.45 -13.34 -16.17
CA LEU A 42 -7.48 -14.19 -17.35
C LEU A 42 -6.17 -14.97 -17.56
N TYR A 43 -5.02 -14.32 -17.33
CA TYR A 43 -3.71 -14.96 -17.42
C TYR A 43 -3.57 -16.10 -16.40
N GLN A 44 -3.99 -15.87 -15.15
CA GLN A 44 -3.95 -16.87 -14.08
C GLN A 44 -4.86 -18.08 -14.39
N ALA A 45 -6.11 -17.83 -14.79
CA ALA A 45 -7.05 -18.89 -15.16
C ALA A 45 -6.54 -19.77 -16.32
N LYS A 46 -5.80 -19.17 -17.27
CA LYS A 46 -5.15 -19.91 -18.34
C LYS A 46 -4.03 -20.81 -17.81
N GLY A 47 -3.20 -20.30 -16.90
CA GLY A 47 -2.14 -21.05 -16.22
C GLY A 47 -2.68 -22.23 -15.41
N GLU A 48 -3.73 -22.01 -14.61
CA GLU A 48 -4.41 -23.08 -13.87
C GLU A 48 -4.94 -24.17 -14.79
N SER A 49 -5.61 -23.76 -15.86
CA SER A 49 -6.12 -24.72 -16.83
C SER A 49 -4.99 -25.54 -17.47
N ASP A 50 -3.84 -24.92 -17.77
CA ASP A 50 -2.67 -25.61 -18.33
C ASP A 50 -2.06 -26.59 -17.31
N ASN A 51 -2.05 -26.23 -16.03
CA ASN A 51 -1.65 -27.11 -14.92
C ASN A 51 -2.55 -28.34 -14.82
N MET A 52 -3.87 -28.17 -14.84
CA MET A 52 -4.82 -29.28 -14.76
C MET A 52 -4.59 -30.31 -15.87
N LEU A 53 -4.35 -29.86 -17.11
CA LEU A 53 -4.03 -30.79 -18.20
C LEU A 53 -2.69 -31.52 -17.96
N ARG A 54 -1.68 -30.83 -17.41
CA ARG A 54 -0.39 -31.43 -17.06
C ARG A 54 -0.55 -32.49 -15.96
N GLU A 55 -1.34 -32.20 -14.94
CA GLU A 55 -1.63 -33.13 -13.84
C GLU A 55 -2.39 -34.36 -14.32
N LEU A 56 -3.43 -34.18 -15.14
CA LEU A 56 -4.15 -35.28 -15.78
C LEU A 56 -3.19 -36.20 -16.56
N LYS A 57 -2.30 -35.62 -17.37
CA LYS A 57 -1.28 -36.38 -18.12
C LYS A 57 -0.35 -37.15 -17.18
N ARG A 58 0.07 -36.52 -16.08
CA ARG A 58 0.96 -37.13 -15.09
C ARG A 58 0.28 -38.31 -14.38
N ASP A 59 -0.98 -38.17 -14.01
CA ASP A 59 -1.72 -39.18 -13.27
C ASP A 59 -2.08 -40.37 -14.14
N VAL A 60 -2.52 -40.15 -15.38
CA VAL A 60 -2.71 -41.24 -16.35
C VAL A 60 -1.41 -41.98 -16.62
N LYS A 61 -0.27 -41.27 -16.69
CA LYS A 61 1.05 -41.91 -16.83
C LYS A 61 1.42 -42.75 -15.61
N LYS A 62 1.15 -42.27 -14.40
CA LYS A 62 1.37 -43.04 -13.15
C LYS A 62 0.49 -44.30 -13.08
N GLN A 63 -0.73 -44.23 -13.64
CA GLN A 63 -1.68 -45.35 -13.70
C GLN A 63 -1.42 -46.32 -14.87
N GLY A 64 -0.26 -46.22 -15.53
CA GLY A 64 0.13 -47.16 -16.59
C GLY A 64 -0.50 -46.89 -17.96
N ASN A 65 -1.00 -45.67 -18.22
CA ASN A 65 -1.59 -45.26 -19.49
C ASN A 65 -2.81 -46.11 -19.91
N SER A 66 -3.77 -46.29 -19.01
CA SER A 66 -5.02 -47.00 -19.34
C SER A 66 -5.73 -46.36 -20.55
N ARG A 67 -6.42 -47.18 -21.35
CA ARG A 67 -7.20 -46.72 -22.53
C ARG A 67 -8.18 -45.59 -22.17
N GLU A 68 -8.82 -45.70 -21.02
CA GLU A 68 -9.72 -44.68 -20.47
C GLU A 68 -8.99 -43.39 -20.08
N GLY A 69 -7.82 -43.50 -19.44
CA GLY A 69 -6.97 -42.35 -19.13
C GLY A 69 -6.50 -41.59 -20.38
N LEU A 70 -6.08 -42.31 -21.41
CA LEU A 70 -5.67 -41.71 -22.69
C LEU A 70 -6.83 -41.01 -23.40
N GLU A 71 -8.04 -41.57 -23.34
CA GLU A 71 -9.23 -40.93 -23.91
C GLU A 71 -9.62 -39.65 -23.13
N ARG A 72 -9.48 -39.65 -21.80
CA ARG A 72 -9.67 -38.43 -20.98
C ARG A 72 -8.68 -37.33 -21.35
N ILE A 73 -7.41 -37.66 -21.57
CA ILE A 73 -6.39 -36.70 -22.07
C ILE A 73 -6.80 -36.14 -23.43
N LYS A 74 -7.15 -37.01 -24.39
CA LYS A 74 -7.52 -36.59 -25.74
C LYS A 74 -8.72 -35.64 -25.74
N ARG A 75 -9.72 -35.92 -24.90
CA ARG A 75 -10.87 -35.03 -24.68
C ARG A 75 -10.44 -33.69 -24.08
N ALA A 76 -9.61 -33.70 -23.04
CA ALA A 76 -9.07 -32.49 -22.43
C ALA A 76 -8.25 -31.63 -23.42
N GLU A 77 -7.42 -32.24 -24.26
CA GLU A 77 -6.67 -31.54 -25.31
C GLU A 77 -7.58 -30.94 -26.38
N ARG A 78 -8.64 -31.66 -26.78
CA ARG A 78 -9.63 -31.14 -27.73
C ARG A 78 -10.40 -29.95 -27.15
N LEU A 79 -10.77 -29.99 -25.88
CA LEU A 79 -11.37 -28.85 -25.17
C LEU A 79 -10.44 -27.64 -25.22
N LYS A 80 -9.18 -27.82 -24.80
CA LYS A 80 -8.14 -26.79 -24.83
C LYS A 80 -7.98 -26.14 -26.20
N GLN A 81 -7.98 -26.96 -27.25
CA GLN A 81 -7.88 -26.47 -28.62
C GLN A 81 -9.07 -25.59 -29.01
N GLN A 82 -10.29 -25.98 -28.65
CA GLN A 82 -11.50 -25.20 -28.96
C GLN A 82 -11.57 -23.90 -28.14
N THR A 83 -11.21 -23.95 -26.86
CA THR A 83 -11.13 -22.75 -26.02
C THR A 83 -10.07 -21.80 -26.55
N ALA A 84 -8.86 -22.29 -26.88
CA ALA A 84 -7.80 -21.47 -27.46
C ALA A 84 -8.21 -20.82 -28.80
N ALA A 85 -8.95 -21.54 -29.65
CA ALA A 85 -9.47 -20.98 -30.89
C ALA A 85 -10.46 -19.82 -30.62
N LEU A 86 -11.39 -20.00 -29.68
CA LEU A 86 -12.33 -18.94 -29.28
C LEU A 86 -11.60 -17.73 -28.67
N LEU A 87 -10.67 -17.96 -27.74
CA LEU A 87 -9.87 -16.90 -27.12
C LEU A 87 -9.08 -16.12 -28.18
N GLY A 88 -8.53 -16.82 -29.18
CA GLY A 88 -7.84 -16.21 -30.31
C GLY A 88 -8.74 -15.35 -31.18
N GLU A 89 -10.01 -15.73 -31.37
CA GLU A 89 -10.98 -14.88 -32.08
C GLU A 89 -11.33 -13.62 -31.28
N ILE A 90 -11.50 -13.73 -29.96
CA ILE A 90 -11.73 -12.57 -29.10
C ILE A 90 -10.51 -11.62 -29.12
N GLU A 91 -9.29 -12.16 -29.05
CA GLU A 91 -8.06 -11.36 -29.12
C GLU A 91 -7.90 -10.64 -30.48
N LYS A 92 -8.30 -11.27 -31.59
CA LYS A 92 -8.33 -10.58 -32.90
C LYS A 92 -9.23 -9.36 -32.86
N VAL A 93 -10.42 -9.46 -32.26
CA VAL A 93 -11.35 -8.33 -32.13
C VAL A 93 -10.78 -7.25 -31.20
N LYS A 94 -10.19 -7.64 -30.06
CA LYS A 94 -9.48 -6.70 -29.15
C LYS A 94 -8.36 -5.96 -29.89
N HIS A 95 -7.56 -6.65 -30.70
CA HIS A 95 -6.50 -6.03 -31.49
C HIS A 95 -7.05 -5.04 -32.52
N ILE A 96 -8.11 -5.38 -33.25
CA ILE A 96 -8.79 -4.47 -34.20
C ILE A 96 -9.27 -3.21 -33.48
N LEU A 97 -9.88 -3.36 -32.30
CA LEU A 97 -10.33 -2.25 -31.47
C LEU A 97 -9.16 -1.34 -31.03
N ILE A 98 -8.08 -1.92 -30.51
CA ILE A 98 -6.91 -1.17 -30.05
C ILE A 98 -6.28 -0.38 -31.20
N GLN A 99 -6.11 -0.99 -32.37
CA GLN A 99 -5.49 -0.30 -33.52
C GLN A 99 -6.43 0.76 -34.11
N ASN A 100 -7.68 0.39 -34.39
CA ASN A 100 -8.57 1.21 -35.24
C ASN A 100 -9.48 2.17 -34.45
N ALA A 101 -9.88 1.81 -33.23
CA ALA A 101 -10.57 2.75 -32.33
C ALA A 101 -9.59 3.45 -31.39
N GLY A 102 -8.59 2.73 -30.88
CA GLY A 102 -7.60 3.21 -29.93
C GLY A 102 -6.44 4.00 -30.52
N GLY A 103 -6.20 3.93 -31.83
CA GLY A 103 -5.04 4.58 -32.47
C GLY A 103 -3.71 3.91 -32.16
N GLY A 104 -3.75 2.62 -31.81
CA GLY A 104 -2.60 1.85 -31.34
C GLY A 104 -2.28 2.09 -29.87
N LEU A 105 -1.30 1.35 -29.38
CA LEU A 105 -0.81 1.48 -28.00
C LEU A 105 0.14 2.68 -27.87
N ASP A 106 0.03 3.36 -26.74
CA ASP A 106 1.00 4.33 -26.27
C ASP A 106 2.29 3.58 -25.87
N PRO A 107 3.46 3.91 -26.46
CA PRO A 107 4.71 3.18 -26.19
C PRO A 107 5.21 3.24 -24.74
N LYS A 108 4.76 4.24 -23.96
CA LYS A 108 5.17 4.43 -22.56
C LYS A 108 4.18 3.83 -21.59
N LYS A 109 2.89 3.86 -21.93
CA LYS A 109 1.81 3.43 -21.04
C LYS A 109 1.26 2.05 -21.37
N HIS A 110 1.57 1.50 -22.55
CA HIS A 110 1.00 0.27 -23.10
C HIS A 110 -0.53 0.28 -23.16
N TRP A 111 -1.15 1.47 -23.18
CA TRP A 111 -2.60 1.68 -23.28
C TRP A 111 -3.00 2.26 -24.63
N PRO A 112 -4.24 2.02 -25.10
CA PRO A 112 -4.73 2.69 -26.31
C PRO A 112 -4.63 4.21 -26.21
N LYS A 113 -4.12 4.88 -27.25
CA LYS A 113 -3.97 6.35 -27.28
C LYS A 113 -5.30 7.09 -27.18
N LYS A 114 -6.40 6.47 -27.66
CA LYS A 114 -7.77 7.03 -27.68
C LYS A 114 -8.75 6.11 -26.94
N PRO A 115 -8.65 6.01 -25.61
CA PRO A 115 -9.37 5.01 -24.82
C PRO A 115 -10.88 5.25 -24.65
N LEU A 116 -11.33 6.49 -24.82
CA LEU A 116 -12.75 6.84 -24.69
C LEU A 116 -13.44 6.96 -26.06
N ASN A 117 -12.86 6.40 -27.12
CA ASN A 117 -13.39 6.55 -28.48
C ASN A 117 -14.63 5.67 -28.71
N THR A 118 -15.80 6.16 -28.29
CA THR A 118 -17.08 5.46 -28.45
C THR A 118 -17.49 5.33 -29.92
N ARG A 119 -17.23 6.33 -30.76
CA ARG A 119 -17.71 6.35 -32.16
C ARG A 119 -17.11 5.22 -33.00
N ASN A 120 -15.78 5.07 -32.96
CA ASN A 120 -15.11 4.01 -33.72
C ASN A 120 -15.31 2.64 -33.07
N THR A 121 -15.34 2.57 -31.74
CA THR A 121 -15.64 1.33 -31.01
C THR A 121 -17.00 0.78 -31.43
N ARG A 122 -18.03 1.63 -31.44
CA ARG A 122 -19.37 1.28 -31.91
C ARG A 122 -19.37 0.76 -33.34
N ARG A 123 -18.72 1.46 -34.27
CA ARG A 123 -18.65 1.06 -35.70
C ARG A 123 -17.99 -0.30 -35.88
N ILE A 124 -16.91 -0.56 -35.15
CA ILE A 124 -16.19 -1.84 -35.20
C ILE A 124 -17.05 -2.95 -34.59
N MET A 125 -17.57 -2.74 -33.39
CA MET A 125 -18.36 -3.77 -32.71
C MET A 125 -19.67 -4.07 -33.42
N GLN A 126 -20.29 -3.11 -34.11
CA GLN A 126 -21.48 -3.37 -34.92
C GLN A 126 -21.21 -4.38 -36.05
N LYS A 127 -19.97 -4.41 -36.57
CA LYS A 127 -19.54 -5.35 -37.60
C LYS A 127 -19.09 -6.69 -37.01
N GLU A 128 -18.32 -6.67 -35.93
CA GLU A 128 -17.66 -7.87 -35.38
C GLU A 128 -18.56 -8.67 -34.43
N ALA A 129 -19.43 -8.00 -33.66
CA ALA A 129 -20.25 -8.63 -32.62
C ALA A 129 -21.17 -9.76 -33.11
N PRO A 130 -21.83 -9.68 -34.29
CA PRO A 130 -22.69 -10.77 -34.77
C PRO A 130 -21.92 -12.07 -35.02
N THR A 131 -20.72 -11.98 -35.59
CA THR A 131 -19.85 -13.15 -35.83
C THR A 131 -19.34 -13.70 -34.51
N LEU A 132 -18.88 -12.81 -33.61
CA LEU A 132 -18.37 -13.21 -32.31
C LEU A 132 -19.43 -13.87 -31.42
N SER A 133 -20.66 -13.35 -31.42
CA SER A 133 -21.82 -13.94 -30.73
C SER A 133 -22.08 -15.38 -31.19
N LYS A 134 -22.10 -15.63 -32.50
CA LYS A 134 -22.26 -16.99 -33.05
C LYS A 134 -21.15 -17.93 -32.58
N ARG A 135 -19.91 -17.45 -32.51
CA ARG A 135 -18.75 -18.24 -32.08
C ARG A 135 -18.79 -18.57 -30.58
N LEU A 136 -19.15 -17.60 -29.76
CA LEU A 136 -19.37 -17.77 -28.32
C LEU A 136 -20.48 -18.79 -28.03
N ASN A 137 -21.59 -18.73 -28.76
CA ASN A 137 -22.69 -19.70 -28.63
C ASN A 137 -22.31 -21.08 -29.17
N ALA A 138 -21.57 -21.15 -30.28
CA ALA A 138 -21.05 -22.40 -30.82
C ALA A 138 -20.12 -23.11 -29.82
N PHE A 139 -19.27 -22.36 -29.10
CA PHE A 139 -18.44 -22.93 -28.04
C PHE A 139 -19.28 -23.46 -26.87
N THR A 140 -20.28 -22.70 -26.43
CA THR A 140 -21.20 -23.14 -25.37
C THR A 140 -21.90 -24.45 -25.76
N LEU A 141 -22.40 -24.52 -26.99
CA LEU A 141 -23.03 -25.72 -27.53
C LEU A 141 -22.03 -26.89 -27.68
N PHE A 142 -20.80 -26.62 -28.12
CA PHE A 142 -19.73 -27.62 -28.19
C PHE A 142 -19.48 -28.25 -26.82
N VAL A 143 -19.33 -27.42 -25.78
CA VAL A 143 -19.12 -27.91 -24.41
C VAL A 143 -20.32 -28.73 -23.94
N ALA A 144 -21.53 -28.21 -24.11
CA ALA A 144 -22.76 -28.88 -23.68
C ALA A 144 -23.02 -30.22 -24.40
N THR A 145 -22.58 -30.36 -25.66
CA THR A 145 -22.84 -31.56 -26.47
C THR A 145 -21.74 -32.61 -26.37
N GLN A 146 -20.47 -32.20 -26.46
CA GLN A 146 -19.32 -33.12 -26.46
C GLN A 146 -18.97 -33.67 -25.07
N TYR A 147 -19.50 -33.03 -24.02
CA TYR A 147 -19.28 -33.42 -22.63
C TYR A 147 -20.59 -33.65 -21.87
N LYS A 148 -21.69 -33.93 -22.59
CA LYS A 148 -23.01 -34.20 -22.00
C LYS A 148 -23.04 -35.40 -21.05
N ASP A 149 -22.09 -36.32 -21.24
CA ASP A 149 -21.87 -37.50 -20.39
C ASP A 149 -21.26 -37.13 -19.03
N LEU A 150 -20.60 -35.97 -18.95
CA LEU A 150 -20.13 -35.41 -17.71
C LEU A 150 -21.29 -34.63 -17.08
N SER A 151 -21.60 -34.89 -15.81
CA SER A 151 -22.65 -34.18 -15.06
C SER A 151 -22.25 -32.71 -14.80
N LEU A 152 -22.26 -31.90 -15.85
CA LEU A 152 -21.85 -30.50 -15.87
C LEU A 152 -23.01 -29.58 -15.46
N PRO A 153 -22.72 -28.40 -14.88
CA PRO A 153 -23.73 -27.39 -14.63
C PRO A 153 -24.32 -26.86 -15.95
N LYS A 154 -25.52 -26.27 -15.89
CA LYS A 154 -26.11 -25.61 -17.04
C LYS A 154 -25.27 -24.39 -17.43
N PHE A 155 -24.68 -24.42 -18.62
CA PHE A 155 -23.96 -23.30 -19.19
C PHE A 155 -24.91 -22.37 -19.95
N GLU A 156 -24.78 -21.07 -19.72
CA GLU A 156 -25.47 -20.06 -20.50
C GLU A 156 -24.73 -19.78 -21.80
N ASN A 157 -25.50 -19.46 -22.83
CA ASN A 157 -25.01 -19.02 -24.12
C ASN A 157 -24.22 -17.71 -23.97
N LEU A 158 -22.92 -17.79 -24.21
CA LEU A 158 -22.00 -16.66 -23.99
C LEU A 158 -22.24 -15.47 -24.93
N GLY A 159 -22.85 -15.70 -26.09
CA GLY A 159 -23.12 -14.73 -27.13
C GLY A 159 -24.55 -14.22 -27.18
N ASP A 160 -25.41 -14.54 -26.20
CA ASP A 160 -26.76 -14.01 -26.13
C ASP A 160 -26.78 -12.58 -25.53
N GLY A 161 -27.76 -11.78 -25.94
CA GLY A 161 -28.06 -10.50 -25.30
C GLY A 161 -29.08 -10.65 -24.18
N VAL A 162 -29.48 -9.53 -23.56
CA VAL A 162 -30.39 -9.48 -22.41
C VAL A 162 -31.69 -8.76 -22.82
N ASP A 163 -32.84 -9.20 -22.30
CA ASP A 163 -34.15 -8.55 -22.49
C ASP A 163 -34.58 -8.32 -23.95
N GLY A 164 -34.20 -9.24 -24.85
CA GLY A 164 -34.54 -9.18 -26.28
C GLY A 164 -33.57 -8.36 -27.14
N ASP A 165 -32.59 -7.69 -26.52
CA ASP A 165 -31.51 -7.02 -27.24
C ASP A 165 -30.52 -8.03 -27.84
N SER A 166 -29.88 -7.62 -28.94
CA SER A 166 -28.77 -8.39 -29.50
C SER A 166 -27.49 -8.28 -28.64
N PHE A 167 -26.56 -9.22 -28.79
CA PHE A 167 -25.23 -9.18 -28.13
C PHE A 167 -24.50 -7.85 -28.31
N TYR A 168 -24.64 -7.24 -29.49
CA TYR A 168 -24.09 -5.92 -29.76
C TYR A 168 -24.79 -4.83 -28.94
N GLU A 169 -26.12 -4.89 -28.86
CA GLU A 169 -26.91 -3.88 -28.17
C GLU A 169 -26.68 -3.90 -26.67
N THR A 170 -26.65 -5.09 -26.08
CA THR A 170 -26.40 -5.28 -24.64
C THR A 170 -25.02 -4.81 -24.22
N PHE A 171 -23.96 -5.14 -24.97
CA PHE A 171 -22.58 -4.97 -24.48
C PHE A 171 -21.81 -3.82 -25.15
N PHE A 172 -22.21 -3.35 -26.34
CA PHE A 172 -21.34 -2.50 -27.17
C PHE A 172 -21.98 -1.25 -27.81
N LYS A 173 -23.31 -1.13 -27.85
CA LYS A 173 -24.01 0.01 -28.52
C LYS A 173 -23.63 1.39 -27.98
N GLY A 174 -23.36 1.49 -26.67
CA GLY A 174 -22.92 2.71 -25.99
C GLY A 174 -21.46 2.67 -25.50
N ALA A 175 -20.75 1.56 -25.71
CA ALA A 175 -19.47 1.33 -25.06
C ALA A 175 -18.33 2.17 -25.64
N ASN A 176 -17.52 2.77 -24.77
CA ASN A 176 -16.21 3.28 -25.12
C ASN A 176 -15.20 2.13 -25.30
N LEU A 177 -13.97 2.43 -25.75
CA LEU A 177 -13.00 1.37 -26.09
C LEU A 177 -12.62 0.51 -24.86
N VAL A 178 -12.42 1.12 -23.69
CA VAL A 178 -12.06 0.39 -22.47
C VAL A 178 -13.20 -0.51 -21.99
N GLU A 179 -14.44 -0.04 -22.09
CA GLU A 179 -15.64 -0.83 -21.80
C GLU A 179 -15.78 -2.04 -22.74
N ALA A 180 -15.56 -1.83 -24.05
CA ALA A 180 -15.60 -2.92 -25.02
C ALA A 180 -14.49 -3.96 -24.76
N LEU A 181 -13.26 -3.52 -24.46
CA LEU A 181 -12.16 -4.44 -24.10
C LEU A 181 -12.45 -5.21 -22.81
N SER A 182 -13.09 -4.57 -21.83
CA SER A 182 -13.47 -5.20 -20.56
C SER A 182 -14.52 -6.28 -20.77
N ALA A 183 -15.57 -5.99 -21.56
CA ALA A 183 -16.61 -6.96 -21.90
C ALA A 183 -16.04 -8.17 -22.66
N LEU A 184 -15.12 -7.93 -23.61
CA LEU A 184 -14.43 -9.01 -24.34
C LEU A 184 -13.58 -9.87 -23.41
N THR A 185 -12.81 -9.25 -22.52
CA THR A 185 -11.96 -9.94 -21.53
C THR A 185 -12.78 -10.75 -20.55
N GLN A 186 -13.95 -10.25 -20.15
CA GLN A 186 -14.91 -11.00 -19.35
C GLN A 186 -15.39 -12.27 -20.09
N LYS A 187 -15.71 -12.17 -21.38
CA LYS A 187 -16.14 -13.36 -22.16
C LYS A 187 -15.03 -14.39 -22.25
N GLN A 188 -13.77 -13.98 -22.37
CA GLN A 188 -12.61 -14.88 -22.30
C GLN A 188 -12.54 -15.61 -20.95
N ALA A 189 -12.74 -14.90 -19.84
CA ALA A 189 -12.69 -15.48 -18.50
C ALA A 189 -13.81 -16.51 -18.27
N VAL A 190 -15.03 -16.22 -18.72
CA VAL A 190 -16.15 -17.17 -18.61
C VAL A 190 -15.92 -18.40 -19.50
N SER A 191 -15.34 -18.25 -20.69
CA SER A 191 -14.98 -19.39 -21.53
C SER A 191 -13.95 -20.31 -20.88
N LEU A 192 -12.92 -19.75 -20.22
CA LEU A 192 -11.95 -20.53 -19.45
C LEU A 192 -12.60 -21.21 -18.23
N ARG A 193 -13.56 -20.57 -17.58
CA ARG A 193 -14.32 -21.21 -16.49
C ARG A 193 -15.07 -22.45 -16.97
N TYR A 194 -15.71 -22.39 -18.14
CA TYR A 194 -16.40 -23.56 -18.70
C TYR A 194 -15.41 -24.67 -19.01
N GLU A 195 -14.22 -24.33 -19.53
CA GLU A 195 -13.13 -25.29 -19.73
C GLU A 195 -12.70 -25.96 -18.42
N LEU A 196 -12.41 -25.17 -17.38
CA LEU A 196 -11.98 -25.67 -16.07
C LEU A 196 -12.99 -26.65 -15.47
N GLU A 197 -14.28 -26.35 -15.58
CA GLU A 197 -15.35 -27.23 -15.07
C GLU A 197 -15.37 -28.60 -15.78
N VAL A 198 -15.15 -28.60 -17.10
CA VAL A 198 -15.04 -29.85 -17.87
C VAL A 198 -13.76 -30.60 -17.51
N LEU A 199 -12.63 -29.91 -17.36
CA LEU A 199 -11.36 -30.54 -16.97
C LEU A 199 -11.46 -31.23 -15.61
N LYS A 200 -12.14 -30.59 -14.64
CA LYS A 200 -12.41 -31.19 -13.32
C LYS A 200 -13.15 -32.52 -13.47
N LYS A 201 -14.23 -32.55 -14.28
CA LYS A 201 -15.02 -33.76 -14.53
C LYS A 201 -14.29 -34.83 -15.34
N LEU A 202 -13.29 -34.46 -16.13
CA LEU A 202 -12.41 -35.42 -16.81
C LEU A 202 -11.36 -36.04 -15.88
N GLY A 203 -11.42 -35.81 -14.57
CA GLY A 203 -10.50 -36.40 -13.61
C GLY A 203 -9.12 -35.73 -13.60
N ALA A 204 -9.03 -34.50 -14.09
CA ALA A 204 -7.83 -33.66 -13.91
C ALA A 204 -7.74 -33.06 -12.50
N GLY A 205 -8.54 -33.54 -11.54
CA GLY A 205 -8.63 -32.96 -10.20
C GLY A 205 -9.40 -33.81 -9.19
N ASP A 206 -9.25 -35.14 -9.20
CA ASP A 206 -9.84 -35.99 -8.15
C ASP A 206 -8.98 -37.22 -7.79
N LEU A 207 -8.08 -37.05 -6.81
CA LEU A 207 -7.72 -38.08 -5.84
C LEU A 207 -8.70 -37.93 -4.66
N SER A 208 -9.92 -38.44 -4.86
CA SER A 208 -11.06 -38.37 -3.93
C SER A 208 -10.88 -39.30 -2.74
N ALA A 209 -10.09 -38.89 -1.74
CA ALA A 209 -10.05 -39.59 -0.45
C ALA A 209 -10.18 -38.71 0.80
N ASP A 210 -9.82 -37.42 0.79
CA ASP A 210 -9.64 -36.71 2.08
C ASP A 210 -10.44 -35.44 2.35
N LEU A 211 -11.36 -34.99 1.50
CA LEU A 211 -12.05 -33.71 1.76
C LEU A 211 -13.55 -33.79 1.55
N LYS A 212 -14.25 -33.78 2.69
CA LYS A 212 -15.71 -33.67 2.86
C LYS A 212 -16.31 -32.59 1.96
N PHE A 213 -17.48 -32.92 1.39
CA PHE A 213 -18.35 -32.06 0.57
C PHE A 213 -18.97 -30.92 1.39
N ASP A 214 -18.13 -29.97 1.78
CA ASP A 214 -18.50 -28.61 2.18
C ASP A 214 -17.37 -27.70 1.69
N ARG A 215 -17.39 -27.32 0.40
CA ARG A 215 -16.48 -26.27 -0.08
C ARG A 215 -17.21 -25.20 -0.89
N PRO A 216 -16.90 -23.91 -0.66
CA PRO A 216 -17.64 -22.79 -1.21
C PRO A 216 -17.21 -22.48 -2.64
N ASP A 217 -18.08 -21.76 -3.35
CA ASP A 217 -17.89 -21.10 -4.66
C ASP A 217 -16.40 -20.76 -4.99
N PRO A 218 -15.87 -21.10 -6.18
CA PRO A 218 -14.49 -20.80 -6.58
C PRO A 218 -14.08 -19.32 -6.51
N VAL A 219 -15.03 -18.39 -6.69
CA VAL A 219 -14.78 -16.96 -6.46
C VAL A 219 -14.64 -16.69 -4.96
N LYS A 220 -15.48 -17.33 -4.15
CA LYS A 220 -15.40 -17.34 -2.68
C LYS A 220 -14.21 -18.14 -2.16
N GLN A 221 -13.63 -19.03 -2.96
CA GLN A 221 -12.38 -19.75 -2.71
C GLN A 221 -11.18 -18.92 -3.16
N PHE A 222 -11.22 -18.16 -4.25
CA PHE A 222 -10.16 -17.19 -4.59
C PHE A 222 -10.13 -16.04 -3.58
N PHE A 223 -11.27 -15.39 -3.31
CA PHE A 223 -11.36 -14.44 -2.20
C PHE A 223 -11.16 -15.12 -0.84
N GLY A 224 -11.41 -16.43 -0.73
CA GLY A 224 -11.21 -17.22 0.49
C GLY A 224 -9.75 -17.60 0.72
N GLU A 225 -8.99 -17.90 -0.34
CA GLU A 225 -7.56 -18.23 -0.34
C GLU A 225 -6.75 -16.95 -0.26
N VAL A 226 -7.10 -15.89 -1.01
CA VAL A 226 -6.56 -14.54 -0.81
C VAL A 226 -6.82 -14.08 0.61
N LYS A 227 -8.03 -14.28 1.16
CA LYS A 227 -8.32 -13.97 2.56
C LYS A 227 -7.56 -14.85 3.54
N ALA A 228 -7.45 -16.16 3.29
CA ALA A 228 -6.74 -17.10 4.17
C ALA A 228 -5.21 -16.90 4.14
N ASP A 229 -4.65 -16.46 3.02
CA ASP A 229 -3.25 -16.06 2.93
C ASP A 229 -3.04 -14.71 3.59
N ILE A 230 -3.94 -13.74 3.39
CA ILE A 230 -3.89 -12.45 4.10
C ILE A 230 -4.03 -12.61 5.61
N GLU A 231 -4.80 -13.59 6.09
CA GLU A 231 -4.90 -13.92 7.52
C GLU A 231 -3.56 -14.43 8.12
N LYS A 232 -2.58 -14.83 7.28
CA LYS A 232 -1.22 -15.19 7.73
C LYS A 232 -0.28 -13.99 7.81
N GLU A 233 -0.66 -12.83 7.27
CA GLU A 233 0.13 -11.61 7.36
C GLU A 233 0.20 -11.13 8.82
N LYS A 234 1.36 -10.63 9.24
CA LYS A 234 1.64 -10.30 10.64
C LYS A 234 1.77 -8.80 10.85
N TYR A 235 0.95 -8.27 11.75
CA TYR A 235 0.93 -6.85 12.13
C TYR A 235 1.27 -6.68 13.60
N ALA A 236 1.89 -5.55 13.96
CA ALA A 236 2.12 -5.21 15.36
C ALA A 236 0.79 -4.83 16.03
N GLU A 237 0.61 -5.23 17.29
CA GLU A 237 -0.59 -4.88 18.06
C GLU A 237 -0.72 -3.36 18.17
N THR A 238 -1.93 -2.85 17.92
CA THR A 238 -2.18 -1.40 17.95
C THR A 238 -2.77 -0.96 19.29
N TYR A 239 -2.32 0.20 19.77
CA TYR A 239 -2.77 0.78 21.04
C TYR A 239 -3.87 1.81 20.81
N SER A 240 -4.82 1.92 21.75
CA SER A 240 -5.86 2.95 21.71
C SER A 240 -5.37 4.21 22.43
N SER A 241 -5.44 5.36 21.74
CA SER A 241 -5.05 6.65 22.34
C SER A 241 -6.03 7.07 23.44
N GLN A 242 -5.50 7.23 24.64
CA GLN A 242 -6.25 7.65 25.83
C GLN A 242 -6.19 9.16 26.03
N PHE A 243 -7.19 9.72 26.70
CA PHE A 243 -7.16 11.11 27.13
C PHE A 243 -6.37 11.24 28.44
N TYR A 244 -5.45 12.20 28.47
CA TYR A 244 -4.68 12.56 29.65
C TYR A 244 -5.06 13.96 30.12
N GLN A 245 -5.01 14.19 31.43
CA GLN A 245 -5.20 15.51 32.02
C GLN A 245 -3.84 16.20 32.21
N PRO A 246 -3.69 17.50 31.90
CA PRO A 246 -2.43 18.20 32.11
C PRO A 246 -1.96 18.26 33.57
N TRP A 247 -2.88 18.16 34.53
CA TRP A 247 -2.54 18.11 35.96
C TRP A 247 -1.75 16.85 36.34
N ASP A 248 -2.12 15.70 35.77
CA ASP A 248 -1.44 14.42 36.03
C ASP A 248 -0.28 14.19 35.07
N ARG A 249 -0.47 14.55 33.81
CA ARG A 249 0.47 14.33 32.71
C ARG A 249 0.59 15.59 31.86
N PRO A 250 1.37 16.60 32.30
CA PRO A 250 1.50 17.88 31.61
C PRO A 250 2.25 17.79 30.27
N LEU A 251 3.02 16.72 30.08
CA LEU A 251 3.91 16.51 28.94
C LEU A 251 3.47 15.33 28.08
N SER A 252 3.58 15.51 26.77
CA SER A 252 3.46 14.43 25.78
C SER A 252 4.71 14.40 24.91
N THR A 253 5.54 13.37 25.11
CA THR A 253 6.84 13.21 24.44
C THR A 253 6.82 12.03 23.47
N PHE A 254 7.26 12.23 22.24
CA PHE A 254 7.28 11.18 21.21
C PHE A 254 8.38 11.38 20.15
N SER A 255 8.77 10.28 19.50
CA SER A 255 9.68 10.26 18.33
C SER A 255 8.93 10.64 17.06
N ILE A 256 9.62 11.27 16.11
CA ILE A 256 9.06 11.60 14.78
C ILE A 256 9.21 10.48 13.74
N ASP A 257 9.61 9.27 14.15
CA ASP A 257 9.71 8.14 13.22
C ASP A 257 8.35 7.89 12.57
N VAL A 258 8.26 8.12 11.26
CA VAL A 258 7.07 7.79 10.50
C VAL A 258 7.44 7.02 9.24
N ASP A 259 6.97 5.78 9.22
CA ASP A 259 6.94 4.92 8.06
C ASP A 259 5.67 5.20 7.24
N ASN A 260 5.61 4.77 5.99
CA ASN A 260 4.46 5.04 5.10
C ASN A 260 3.79 3.76 4.58
N ALA A 261 4.19 2.60 5.11
CA ALA A 261 3.76 1.30 4.64
C ALA A 261 2.27 1.04 4.86
N SER A 262 1.73 1.46 6.01
CA SER A 262 0.34 1.18 6.40
C SER A 262 -0.66 1.76 5.39
N TYR A 263 -0.45 2.97 4.87
CA TYR A 263 -1.37 3.57 3.91
C TYR A 263 -1.45 2.77 2.60
N ALA A 264 -0.29 2.38 2.04
CA ALA A 264 -0.24 1.58 0.82
C ALA A 264 -0.91 0.21 1.04
N ASN A 265 -0.68 -0.38 2.21
CA ASN A 265 -1.31 -1.64 2.56
C ASN A 265 -2.83 -1.52 2.71
N ILE A 266 -3.34 -0.47 3.38
CA ILE A 266 -4.78 -0.18 3.45
C ILE A 266 -5.35 -0.01 2.04
N ARG A 267 -4.66 0.71 1.17
CA ARG A 267 -5.06 0.90 -0.22
C ARG A 267 -5.18 -0.42 -0.97
N ARG A 268 -4.24 -1.35 -0.78
CA ARG A 268 -4.32 -2.71 -1.32
C ARG A 268 -5.58 -3.44 -0.83
N PHE A 269 -5.81 -3.47 0.49
CA PHE A 269 -7.00 -4.13 1.07
C PHE A 269 -8.29 -3.61 0.48
N LEU A 270 -8.44 -2.28 0.45
CA LEU A 270 -9.63 -1.63 -0.11
C LEU A 270 -9.72 -1.85 -1.63
N GLY A 271 -8.60 -1.90 -2.34
CA GLY A 271 -8.55 -2.29 -3.75
C GLY A 271 -9.14 -3.67 -4.03
N TYR A 272 -8.99 -4.62 -3.10
CA TYR A 272 -9.63 -5.93 -3.13
C TYR A 272 -11.05 -5.96 -2.56
N SER A 273 -11.63 -4.78 -2.26
CA SER A 273 -12.91 -4.64 -1.56
C SER A 273 -12.96 -5.36 -0.20
N MET A 274 -11.80 -5.49 0.45
CA MET A 274 -11.69 -6.05 1.78
C MET A 274 -11.38 -4.95 2.78
N ARG A 275 -11.91 -5.10 3.99
CA ARG A 275 -11.55 -4.23 5.09
C ARG A 275 -10.19 -4.66 5.66
N PRO A 276 -9.24 -3.73 5.88
CA PRO A 276 -7.97 -4.08 6.51
C PRO A 276 -8.18 -4.55 7.97
N PRO A 277 -7.34 -5.47 8.48
CA PRO A 277 -7.23 -5.74 9.91
C PRO A 277 -6.99 -4.45 10.68
N VAL A 278 -7.52 -4.34 11.90
CA VAL A 278 -7.36 -3.12 12.72
C VAL A 278 -5.89 -2.81 13.00
N ASP A 279 -5.06 -3.85 13.13
CA ASP A 279 -3.64 -3.72 13.40
C ASP A 279 -2.80 -3.32 12.19
N ALA A 280 -3.34 -3.45 10.97
CA ALA A 280 -2.70 -2.95 9.76
C ALA A 280 -2.86 -1.42 9.59
N VAL A 281 -3.65 -0.76 10.45
CA VAL A 281 -4.01 0.65 10.33
C VAL A 281 -3.22 1.51 11.34
N ARG A 282 -2.14 2.12 10.87
CA ARG A 282 -1.32 3.09 11.63
C ARG A 282 -1.68 4.51 11.19
N ILE A 283 -2.42 5.23 12.04
CA ILE A 283 -3.07 6.51 11.68
C ILE A 283 -2.04 7.59 11.37
N GLU A 284 -0.95 7.64 12.13
CA GLU A 284 0.21 8.49 11.94
C GLU A 284 0.85 8.28 10.57
N GLU A 285 1.01 7.05 10.10
CA GLU A 285 1.53 6.77 8.76
C GLU A 285 0.55 7.21 7.67
N MET A 286 -0.75 7.01 7.88
CA MET A 286 -1.77 7.48 6.96
C MET A 286 -1.72 9.00 6.81
N ILE A 287 -1.61 9.75 7.92
CA ILE A 287 -1.50 11.21 7.90
C ILE A 287 -0.21 11.61 7.15
N ASN A 288 0.93 11.00 7.49
CA ASN A 288 2.24 11.37 6.92
C ASN A 288 2.51 10.84 5.51
N TYR A 289 1.62 10.02 4.96
CA TYR A 289 1.65 9.65 3.55
C TYR A 289 1.44 10.86 2.62
N PHE A 290 0.83 11.96 3.09
CA PHE A 290 0.50 13.12 2.25
C PHE A 290 1.41 14.34 2.50
N ASP A 291 1.71 15.06 1.42
CA ASP A 291 2.32 16.40 1.52
C ASP A 291 1.25 17.43 1.91
N TYR A 292 1.57 18.29 2.87
CA TYR A 292 0.73 19.35 3.40
C TYR A 292 1.21 20.77 3.04
N ASP A 293 2.19 20.91 2.15
CA ASP A 293 2.74 22.16 1.64
C ASP A 293 3.18 23.11 2.78
N TYR A 294 3.97 22.56 3.70
CA TYR A 294 4.51 23.34 4.81
C TYR A 294 5.57 24.34 4.31
N PRO A 295 5.56 25.59 4.83
CA PRO A 295 6.61 26.56 4.54
C PRO A 295 8.01 26.01 4.85
N GLN A 296 8.96 26.23 3.95
CA GLN A 296 10.36 25.90 4.18
C GLN A 296 10.92 26.70 5.38
N PRO A 297 11.90 26.16 6.13
CA PRO A 297 12.57 26.90 7.20
C PRO A 297 13.18 28.20 6.68
N LYS A 298 12.93 29.31 7.40
CA LYS A 298 13.47 30.62 7.03
C LYS A 298 14.98 30.66 7.31
N SER A 299 15.78 31.05 6.33
CA SER A 299 17.18 31.42 6.55
C SER A 299 17.24 32.74 7.29
N VAL A 300 17.89 32.77 8.45
CA VAL A 300 18.13 34.01 9.20
C VAL A 300 19.53 34.51 8.85
N LYS A 301 19.66 35.72 8.29
CA LYS A 301 20.96 36.35 8.04
C LYS A 301 21.76 36.41 9.35
N ASN A 302 23.01 35.97 9.33
CA ASN A 302 23.95 35.96 10.46
C ASN A 302 23.55 35.08 11.68
N LYS A 303 22.63 34.12 11.52
CA LYS A 303 22.40 33.04 12.49
C LYS A 303 22.53 31.67 11.81
N LYS A 304 22.90 30.65 12.58
CA LYS A 304 22.94 29.25 12.11
C LYS A 304 21.61 28.89 11.46
N SER A 305 21.64 28.36 10.22
CA SER A 305 20.44 27.87 9.52
C SER A 305 19.76 26.81 10.38
N ILE A 306 18.47 27.04 10.69
CA ILE A 306 17.61 26.06 11.35
C ILE A 306 17.16 25.04 10.29
N PRO A 307 17.28 23.73 10.54
CA PRO A 307 16.95 22.70 9.55
C PRO A 307 15.44 22.47 9.36
N PHE A 308 14.59 22.98 10.27
CA PHE A 308 13.14 22.72 10.30
C PHE A 308 12.29 23.96 10.47
N SER A 309 11.07 23.94 9.91
CA SER A 309 10.00 24.85 10.32
C SER A 309 8.97 24.10 11.16
N ILE A 310 8.45 24.75 12.22
CA ILE A 310 7.36 24.23 13.05
C ILE A 310 6.08 25.02 12.70
N ASN A 311 5.07 24.32 12.20
CA ASN A 311 3.80 24.88 11.75
C ASN A 311 2.70 24.38 12.67
N THR A 312 1.81 25.26 13.10
CA THR A 312 0.78 24.93 14.09
C THR A 312 -0.53 25.58 13.69
N GLU A 313 -1.62 24.83 13.83
CA GLU A 313 -2.97 25.31 13.56
C GLU A 313 -3.95 24.70 14.56
N TYR A 314 -4.83 25.52 15.11
CA TYR A 314 -5.79 25.14 16.14
C TYR A 314 -7.20 25.52 15.69
N GLY A 315 -8.10 24.54 15.66
CA GLY A 315 -9.46 24.70 15.14
C GLY A 315 -10.42 23.66 15.68
N ASP A 316 -11.65 23.67 15.17
CA ASP A 316 -12.68 22.72 15.60
C ASP A 316 -12.36 21.28 15.21
N CYS A 317 -12.69 20.35 16.10
CA CYS A 317 -12.54 18.92 15.85
C CYS A 317 -13.71 18.41 14.98
N PRO A 318 -13.46 17.83 13.78
CA PRO A 318 -14.53 17.48 12.86
C PRO A 318 -15.44 16.33 13.31
N TRP A 319 -14.96 15.47 14.21
CA TRP A 319 -15.71 14.32 14.72
C TRP A 319 -16.36 14.56 16.09
N ASN A 320 -16.00 15.63 16.79
CA ASN A 320 -16.61 16.01 18.06
C ASN A 320 -16.63 17.55 18.24
N PRO A 321 -17.80 18.21 18.16
CA PRO A 321 -17.88 19.68 18.21
C PRO A 321 -17.50 20.28 19.58
N ALA A 322 -17.59 19.50 20.65
CA ALA A 322 -17.16 19.93 21.98
C ALA A 322 -15.63 19.98 22.10
N HIS A 323 -14.91 19.27 21.23
CA HIS A 323 -13.47 19.18 21.24
C HIS A 323 -12.84 20.09 20.19
N LYS A 324 -11.55 20.32 20.32
CA LYS A 324 -10.71 21.04 19.37
C LYS A 324 -9.60 20.14 18.86
N LEU A 325 -9.04 20.50 17.71
CA LEU A 325 -7.95 19.78 17.09
C LEU A 325 -6.76 20.73 16.93
N LEU A 326 -5.61 20.30 17.42
CA LEU A 326 -4.33 20.96 17.23
C LEU A 326 -3.50 20.16 16.23
N HIS A 327 -3.16 20.82 15.13
CA HIS A 327 -2.30 20.29 14.07
C HIS A 327 -0.88 20.84 14.24
N ILE A 328 0.11 19.96 14.32
CA ILE A 328 1.53 20.29 14.41
C ILE A 328 2.24 19.67 13.21
N GLY A 329 2.85 20.50 12.36
CA GLY A 329 3.54 20.08 11.15
C GLY A 329 4.99 20.55 11.12
N LEU A 330 5.92 19.63 10.85
CA LEU A 330 7.33 19.89 10.65
C LEU A 330 7.68 19.84 9.16
N GLN A 331 8.54 20.75 8.71
CA GLN A 331 9.12 20.73 7.37
C GLN A 331 10.64 20.74 7.42
N GLY A 332 11.24 19.64 6.98
CA GLY A 332 12.66 19.55 6.67
C GLY A 332 13.05 20.46 5.52
N LYS A 333 14.19 21.13 5.65
CA LYS A 333 14.77 21.92 4.56
C LYS A 333 14.99 21.03 3.32
N LYS A 334 14.49 21.46 2.17
CA LYS A 334 14.81 20.84 0.88
C LYS A 334 16.24 21.19 0.50
N LEU A 335 17.02 20.20 0.09
CA LEU A 335 18.36 20.39 -0.47
C LEU A 335 18.25 20.59 -1.99
N LYS A 336 19.20 21.33 -2.57
CA LYS A 336 19.40 21.38 -4.03
C LYS A 336 20.31 20.24 -4.45
N ASP A 337 20.16 19.73 -5.67
CA ASP A 337 20.94 18.58 -6.17
C ASP A 337 22.47 18.77 -6.08
N GLU A 338 22.96 20.01 -6.22
CA GLU A 338 24.38 20.37 -6.07
C GLU A 338 24.93 20.15 -4.65
N GLN A 339 24.05 20.03 -3.65
CA GLN A 339 24.37 19.82 -2.23
C GLN A 339 24.29 18.34 -1.81
N ALA A 340 24.00 17.44 -2.76
CA ALA A 340 23.95 16.00 -2.52
C ALA A 340 25.33 15.46 -2.12
N VAL A 341 25.40 14.78 -0.97
CA VAL A 341 26.61 14.06 -0.56
C VAL A 341 26.74 12.74 -1.32
N PRO A 342 27.97 12.21 -1.55
CA PRO A 342 28.14 10.92 -2.19
C PRO A 342 27.46 9.79 -1.40
N SER A 343 26.93 8.79 -2.10
CA SER A 343 26.18 7.68 -1.52
C SER A 343 26.78 6.31 -1.85
N ASN A 344 26.80 5.43 -0.87
CA ASN A 344 27.11 4.01 -1.00
C ASN A 344 25.86 3.22 -0.61
N LEU A 345 25.22 2.60 -1.60
CA LEU A 345 23.99 1.82 -1.44
C LEU A 345 24.30 0.34 -1.61
N VAL A 346 23.86 -0.48 -0.67
CA VAL A 346 23.87 -1.94 -0.81
C VAL A 346 22.44 -2.42 -0.93
N PHE A 347 22.10 -2.99 -2.08
CA PHE A 347 20.81 -3.64 -2.30
C PHE A 347 20.89 -5.03 -1.71
N LEU A 348 20.12 -5.28 -0.66
CA LEU A 348 19.95 -6.59 -0.05
C LEU A 348 18.60 -7.15 -0.51
N LEU A 349 18.63 -8.09 -1.45
CA LEU A 349 17.45 -8.53 -2.17
C LEU A 349 17.08 -9.96 -1.79
N ASP A 350 15.84 -10.15 -1.37
CA ASP A 350 15.23 -11.46 -1.19
C ASP A 350 14.92 -12.07 -2.56
N VAL A 351 15.48 -13.25 -2.81
CA VAL A 351 15.20 -14.04 -4.02
C VAL A 351 14.71 -15.45 -3.64
N SER A 352 14.15 -15.61 -2.44
CA SER A 352 13.56 -16.88 -1.99
C SER A 352 12.38 -17.30 -2.86
N GLY A 353 11.99 -18.58 -2.79
CA GLY A 353 10.89 -19.12 -3.61
C GLY A 353 9.55 -18.41 -3.39
N SER A 354 9.31 -17.79 -2.23
CA SER A 354 8.08 -17.02 -1.97
C SER A 354 8.01 -15.74 -2.80
N MET A 355 9.14 -15.25 -3.31
CA MET A 355 9.24 -14.03 -4.12
C MET A 355 8.84 -14.21 -5.59
N ASP A 356 8.43 -15.41 -6.03
CA ASP A 356 8.11 -15.75 -7.44
C ASP A 356 6.76 -15.15 -7.95
N ALA A 357 6.02 -14.44 -7.10
CA ALA A 357 4.76 -13.80 -7.49
C ALA A 357 4.98 -12.45 -8.20
N VAL A 358 4.07 -12.06 -9.09
CA VAL A 358 4.17 -10.83 -9.92
C VAL A 358 4.29 -9.55 -9.07
N ASP A 359 3.61 -9.51 -7.94
CA ASP A 359 3.63 -8.42 -6.94
C ASP A 359 4.87 -8.46 -6.02
N LYS A 360 5.83 -9.37 -6.25
CA LYS A 360 7.07 -9.55 -5.49
C LYS A 360 8.32 -9.30 -6.32
N LEU A 361 9.13 -10.33 -6.65
CA LEU A 361 10.41 -10.14 -7.34
C LEU A 361 10.28 -9.40 -8.69
N PRO A 362 9.28 -9.68 -9.55
CA PRO A 362 9.06 -8.89 -10.77
C PRO A 362 8.77 -7.42 -10.47
N LEU A 363 7.88 -7.12 -9.52
CA LEU A 363 7.61 -5.74 -9.09
C LEU A 363 8.84 -5.07 -8.46
N LEU A 364 9.65 -5.81 -7.70
CA LEU A 364 10.92 -5.35 -7.15
C LEU A 364 11.88 -4.96 -8.28
N LYS A 365 12.05 -5.81 -9.30
CA LYS A 365 12.91 -5.51 -10.46
C LYS A 365 12.48 -4.21 -11.15
N ASP A 366 11.19 -4.05 -11.42
CA ASP A 366 10.64 -2.83 -12.02
C ASP A 366 10.82 -1.60 -11.12
N SER A 367 10.66 -1.78 -9.80
CA SER A 367 10.85 -0.74 -8.81
C SER A 367 12.31 -0.26 -8.78
N PHE A 368 13.28 -1.17 -8.78
CA PHE A 368 14.70 -0.83 -8.78
C PHE A 368 15.16 -0.20 -10.10
N GLU A 369 14.50 -0.50 -11.23
CA GLU A 369 14.70 0.26 -12.47
C GLU A 369 14.32 1.74 -12.29
N ILE A 370 13.18 2.02 -11.65
CA ILE A 370 12.75 3.38 -11.32
C ILE A 370 13.77 4.06 -10.39
N LEU A 371 14.24 3.37 -9.36
CA LEU A 371 15.25 3.91 -8.44
C LEU A 371 16.52 4.32 -9.18
N LEU A 372 17.04 3.47 -10.07
CA LEU A 372 18.26 3.76 -10.81
C LEU A 372 18.12 4.96 -11.76
N GLU A 373 16.91 5.26 -12.25
CA GLU A 373 16.66 6.51 -12.97
C GLU A 373 16.77 7.74 -12.08
N GLN A 374 16.30 7.65 -10.83
CA GLN A 374 16.36 8.77 -9.86
C GLN A 374 17.79 9.03 -9.38
N LEU A 375 18.64 8.00 -9.37
CA LEU A 375 20.05 8.11 -9.00
C LEU A 375 20.94 8.59 -10.16
N LYS A 376 20.38 8.83 -11.36
CA LYS A 376 21.14 9.24 -12.53
C LYS A 376 21.80 10.61 -12.30
N GLY A 377 23.13 10.66 -12.44
CA GLY A 377 23.92 11.87 -12.21
C GLY A 377 24.34 12.08 -10.74
N ALA A 378 23.85 11.26 -9.80
CA ALA A 378 24.30 11.27 -8.42
C ALA A 378 25.70 10.61 -8.29
N LYS A 379 26.48 11.06 -7.31
CA LYS A 379 27.75 10.42 -6.91
C LYS A 379 27.47 9.18 -6.08
N THR A 380 26.89 8.16 -6.72
CA THR A 380 26.36 6.98 -6.04
C THR A 380 27.00 5.69 -6.56
N THR A 381 27.34 4.80 -5.63
CA THR A 381 27.79 3.43 -5.89
C THR A 381 26.73 2.46 -5.39
N VAL A 382 26.49 1.38 -6.13
CA VAL A 382 25.56 0.31 -5.80
C VAL A 382 26.30 -1.03 -5.72
N ALA A 383 26.12 -1.77 -4.65
CA ALA A 383 26.42 -3.20 -4.57
C ALA A 383 25.12 -4.00 -4.44
N MET A 384 25.13 -5.27 -4.83
CA MET A 384 23.95 -6.14 -4.73
C MET A 384 24.32 -7.44 -4.04
N VAL A 385 23.68 -7.66 -2.90
CA VAL A 385 23.70 -8.90 -2.13
C VAL A 385 22.32 -9.51 -2.24
N VAL A 386 22.27 -10.80 -2.53
CA VAL A 386 21.02 -11.57 -2.54
C VAL A 386 21.04 -12.57 -1.41
N TYR A 387 19.86 -12.93 -0.93
CA TYR A 387 19.71 -14.07 -0.03
C TYR A 387 18.54 -14.94 -0.47
N ALA A 388 18.79 -16.24 -0.38
CA ALA A 388 17.82 -17.32 -0.43
C ALA A 388 18.47 -18.47 0.35
N GLY A 389 18.66 -19.66 -0.24
CA GLY A 389 19.25 -20.79 0.49
C GLY A 389 20.70 -20.56 0.95
N ALA A 390 21.36 -19.55 0.38
CA ALA A 390 22.63 -18.99 0.84
C ALA A 390 22.69 -17.49 0.50
N ALA A 391 23.50 -16.73 1.23
CA ALA A 391 23.80 -15.34 0.91
C ALA A 391 24.90 -15.22 -0.16
N GLY A 392 24.74 -14.30 -1.13
CA GLY A 392 25.68 -14.14 -2.24
C GLY A 392 25.85 -12.70 -2.71
N LEU A 393 27.09 -12.31 -3.02
CA LEU A 393 27.38 -11.03 -3.68
C LEU A 393 27.21 -11.19 -5.20
N VAL A 394 26.14 -10.62 -5.75
CA VAL A 394 25.82 -10.69 -7.19
C VAL A 394 26.49 -9.54 -7.96
N LEU A 395 26.59 -8.37 -7.33
CA LEU A 395 27.23 -7.21 -7.93
C LEU A 395 28.17 -6.54 -6.92
N PRO A 396 29.50 -6.50 -7.18
CA PRO A 396 30.41 -5.71 -6.37
C PRO A 396 30.10 -4.21 -6.50
N PRO A 397 30.58 -3.36 -5.56
CA PRO A 397 30.36 -1.91 -5.61
C PRO A 397 30.62 -1.33 -7.02
N THR A 398 29.55 -0.89 -7.66
CA THR A 398 29.51 -0.45 -9.06
C THR A 398 28.90 0.95 -9.13
N PRO A 399 29.59 1.94 -9.72
CA PRO A 399 29.04 3.28 -9.89
C PRO A 399 27.73 3.28 -10.69
N VAL A 400 26.75 4.11 -10.30
CA VAL A 400 25.46 4.23 -11.00
C VAL A 400 25.62 4.69 -12.47
N SER A 401 26.75 5.33 -12.81
CA SER A 401 27.10 5.62 -14.21
C SER A 401 27.20 4.35 -15.08
N GLN A 402 27.50 3.19 -14.50
CA GLN A 402 27.46 1.88 -15.15
C GLN A 402 26.06 1.23 -15.08
N LYS A 403 25.00 2.03 -15.20
CA LYS A 403 23.59 1.62 -15.05
C LYS A 403 23.25 0.32 -15.79
N LYS A 404 23.76 0.13 -17.02
CA LYS A 404 23.51 -1.08 -17.82
C LYS A 404 23.94 -2.36 -17.08
N LYS A 405 25.14 -2.36 -16.48
CA LYS A 405 25.67 -3.48 -15.70
C LYS A 405 24.81 -3.78 -14.46
N ILE A 406 24.36 -2.73 -13.77
CA ILE A 406 23.48 -2.87 -12.60
C ILE A 406 22.12 -3.46 -13.03
N MET A 407 21.54 -2.95 -14.11
CA MET A 407 20.25 -3.44 -14.64
C MET A 407 20.32 -4.88 -15.14
N GLU A 408 21.44 -5.30 -15.75
CA GLU A 408 21.65 -6.70 -16.13
C GLU A 408 21.68 -7.61 -14.90
N ALA A 409 22.37 -7.21 -13.82
CA ALA A 409 22.37 -7.95 -12.56
C ALA A 409 20.96 -8.09 -11.96
N ILE A 410 20.15 -7.01 -11.96
CA ILE A 410 18.76 -7.05 -11.46
C ILE A 410 17.90 -7.99 -12.31
N LYS A 411 18.01 -7.92 -13.63
CA LYS A 411 17.17 -8.71 -14.55
C LYS A 411 17.42 -10.21 -14.43
N ASN A 412 18.67 -10.58 -14.16
CA ASN A 412 19.11 -11.98 -14.02
C ASN A 412 18.82 -12.60 -12.64
N LEU A 413 18.14 -11.89 -11.73
CA LEU A 413 17.70 -12.46 -10.47
C LEU A 413 16.54 -13.43 -10.70
N ASP A 414 16.58 -14.62 -10.13
CA ASP A 414 15.48 -15.58 -10.22
C ASP A 414 15.08 -16.04 -8.81
N ALA A 415 13.78 -16.24 -8.59
CA ALA A 415 13.27 -16.72 -7.31
C ALA A 415 13.57 -18.21 -7.13
N GLY A 416 14.08 -18.61 -5.97
CA GLY A 416 14.32 -20.01 -5.66
C GLY A 416 15.02 -20.26 -4.33
N GLY A 417 14.81 -21.45 -3.77
CA GLY A 417 15.40 -21.87 -2.50
C GLY A 417 14.64 -21.40 -1.26
N SER A 418 15.03 -21.93 -0.09
CA SER A 418 14.59 -21.45 1.23
C SER A 418 15.21 -20.08 1.53
N THR A 419 14.78 -19.37 2.56
CA THR A 419 15.37 -18.07 2.95
C THR A 419 16.69 -18.29 3.73
N SER A 420 17.57 -17.29 3.87
CA SER A 420 18.72 -17.26 4.81
C SER A 420 19.03 -15.80 5.17
N GLY A 421 18.05 -15.15 5.81
CA GLY A 421 18.03 -13.69 5.97
C GLY A 421 19.19 -13.14 6.80
N GLY A 422 19.59 -13.84 7.87
CA GLY A 422 20.65 -13.42 8.78
C GLY A 422 22.03 -13.30 8.10
N GLU A 423 22.43 -14.32 7.33
CA GLU A 423 23.69 -14.30 6.57
C GLU A 423 23.70 -13.19 5.51
N GLY A 424 22.54 -12.93 4.89
CA GLY A 424 22.35 -11.85 3.94
C GLY A 424 22.62 -10.48 4.55
N ILE A 425 22.07 -10.23 5.75
CA ILE A 425 22.25 -8.97 6.48
C ILE A 425 23.71 -8.78 6.88
N GLU A 426 24.37 -9.79 7.43
CA GLU A 426 25.79 -9.72 7.78
C GLU A 426 26.67 -9.41 6.57
N LEU A 427 26.44 -10.12 5.45
CA LEU A 427 27.17 -9.88 4.21
C LEU A 427 26.94 -8.48 3.67
N ALA A 428 25.70 -7.99 3.70
CA ALA A 428 25.36 -6.63 3.27
C ALA A 428 26.11 -5.57 4.10
N TYR A 429 26.13 -5.70 5.42
CA TYR A 429 26.90 -4.80 6.29
C TYR A 429 28.39 -4.86 6.03
N LYS A 430 28.94 -6.06 5.84
CA LYS A 430 30.36 -6.24 5.48
C LYS A 430 30.72 -5.54 4.18
N ILE A 431 29.86 -5.63 3.16
CA ILE A 431 30.06 -4.95 1.87
C ILE A 431 29.89 -3.43 2.01
N ALA A 432 28.88 -2.97 2.75
CA ALA A 432 28.66 -1.56 3.01
C ALA A 432 29.87 -0.92 3.71
N GLN A 433 30.44 -1.60 4.71
CA GLN A 433 31.61 -1.13 5.45
C GLN A 433 32.89 -1.12 4.58
N ARG A 434 33.08 -2.11 3.70
CA ARG A 434 34.22 -2.12 2.77
C ARG A 434 34.19 -0.96 1.77
N ALA A 435 32.99 -0.54 1.34
CA ALA A 435 32.79 0.57 0.43
C ALA A 435 32.39 1.88 1.14
N PHE A 436 32.66 1.98 2.45
CA PHE A 436 32.16 3.07 3.28
C PHE A 436 32.68 4.44 2.85
N ILE A 437 31.78 5.40 2.75
CA ILE A 437 32.08 6.79 2.40
C ILE A 437 32.01 7.64 3.67
N LYS A 438 33.16 8.10 4.16
CA LYS A 438 33.23 9.01 5.30
C LYS A 438 32.55 10.34 4.96
N GLY A 439 31.58 10.73 5.78
CA GLY A 439 30.77 11.94 5.55
C GLY A 439 29.80 11.83 4.37
N GLY A 440 29.70 10.66 3.74
CA GLY A 440 28.68 10.33 2.75
C GLY A 440 27.51 9.57 3.37
N ASN A 441 26.54 9.23 2.53
CA ASN A 441 25.42 8.39 2.92
C ASN A 441 25.78 6.91 2.70
N ASN A 442 25.69 6.09 3.73
CA ASN A 442 25.95 4.65 3.66
C ASN A 442 24.69 3.92 4.10
N ARG A 443 24.07 3.18 3.18
CA ARG A 443 22.73 2.61 3.43
C ARG A 443 22.55 1.25 2.77
N ILE A 444 21.93 0.34 3.51
CA ILE A 444 21.39 -0.91 2.99
C ILE A 444 19.92 -0.68 2.63
N ILE A 445 19.52 -1.08 1.44
CA ILE A 445 18.13 -1.13 1.01
C ILE A 445 17.75 -2.60 0.93
N LEU A 446 16.99 -3.04 1.93
CA LEU A 446 16.46 -4.38 2.05
C LEU A 446 15.13 -4.45 1.31
N ALA A 447 14.96 -5.43 0.42
CA ALA A 447 13.73 -5.66 -0.32
C ALA A 447 13.30 -7.12 -0.18
N THR A 448 12.12 -7.36 0.41
CA THR A 448 11.64 -8.69 0.82
C THR A 448 10.11 -8.74 0.89
N ASP A 449 9.54 -9.93 1.03
CA ASP A 449 8.15 -10.14 1.46
C ASP A 449 8.02 -10.34 2.99
N GLY A 450 9.12 -10.25 3.74
CA GLY A 450 9.13 -10.17 5.21
C GLY A 450 9.55 -11.46 5.93
N ASP A 451 9.94 -12.51 5.21
CA ASP A 451 10.47 -13.72 5.83
C ASP A 451 11.99 -13.63 6.06
N PHE A 452 12.39 -13.44 7.32
CA PHE A 452 13.79 -13.47 7.75
C PHE A 452 14.17 -14.77 8.48
N ASN A 453 13.22 -15.69 8.66
CA ASN A 453 13.25 -16.74 9.69
C ASN A 453 14.12 -17.96 9.37
N VAL A 454 15.21 -17.79 8.64
CA VAL A 454 16.08 -18.92 8.33
C VAL A 454 17.52 -18.52 8.64
N GLY A 455 18.02 -19.13 9.71
CA GLY A 455 19.30 -18.88 10.36
C GLY A 455 19.23 -19.30 11.83
N PRO A 456 20.36 -19.53 12.52
CA PRO A 456 20.37 -19.96 13.93
C PRO A 456 20.02 -18.84 14.93
N SER A 457 19.76 -17.62 14.46
CA SER A 457 19.62 -16.41 15.29
C SER A 457 18.15 -16.03 15.50
N SER A 458 17.77 -15.67 16.73
CA SER A 458 16.42 -15.14 17.04
C SER A 458 16.22 -13.74 16.48
N ASP A 459 14.95 -13.30 16.37
CA ASP A 459 14.58 -11.93 15.99
C ASP A 459 15.36 -10.89 16.82
N GLU A 460 15.48 -11.09 18.13
CA GLU A 460 16.23 -10.20 19.02
C GLU A 460 17.72 -10.13 18.69
N ALA A 461 18.35 -11.26 18.36
CA ALA A 461 19.76 -11.29 17.99
C ALA A 461 19.99 -10.55 16.67
N LEU A 462 19.08 -10.67 15.70
CA LEU A 462 19.13 -9.91 14.46
C LEU A 462 18.96 -8.41 14.70
N LEU A 463 17.97 -8.01 15.51
CA LEU A 463 17.74 -6.61 15.85
C LEU A 463 18.94 -6.01 16.59
N GLU A 464 19.58 -6.77 17.48
CA GLU A 464 20.77 -6.31 18.19
C GLU A 464 21.97 -6.13 17.25
N LEU A 465 22.18 -7.07 16.32
CA LEU A 465 23.17 -6.93 15.26
C LEU A 465 22.94 -5.64 14.46
N ILE A 466 21.70 -5.38 14.05
CA ILE A 466 21.36 -4.17 13.27
C ILE A 466 21.65 -2.90 14.09
N ARG A 467 21.28 -2.85 15.38
CA ARG A 467 21.60 -1.72 16.27
C ARG A 467 23.10 -1.50 16.41
N GLU A 468 23.88 -2.56 16.59
CA GLU A 468 25.34 -2.48 16.65
C GLU A 468 25.92 -1.94 15.33
N LYS A 469 25.47 -2.48 14.20
CA LYS A 469 25.99 -2.06 12.88
C LYS A 469 25.57 -0.64 12.51
N ARG A 470 24.40 -0.18 12.96
CA ARG A 470 23.95 1.20 12.80
C ARG A 470 24.94 2.19 13.42
N GLU A 471 25.55 1.88 14.57
CA GLU A 471 26.57 2.75 15.21
C GLU A 471 27.82 2.96 14.33
N THR A 472 28.04 2.08 13.34
CA THR A 472 29.10 2.25 12.33
C THR A 472 28.77 3.30 11.26
N GLY A 473 27.56 3.87 11.28
CA GLY A 473 27.08 4.87 10.32
C GLY A 473 26.48 4.27 9.05
N VAL A 474 26.10 2.99 9.09
CA VAL A 474 25.41 2.29 7.98
C VAL A 474 23.95 2.08 8.37
N PHE A 475 23.03 2.79 7.72
CA PHE A 475 21.59 2.71 8.00
C PHE A 475 20.89 1.64 7.16
N LEU A 476 19.70 1.20 7.57
CA LEU A 476 18.95 0.16 6.88
C LEU A 476 17.51 0.62 6.60
N THR A 477 17.11 0.63 5.32
CA THR A 477 15.74 0.89 4.85
C THR A 477 15.12 -0.40 4.34
N CYS A 478 13.86 -0.66 4.71
CA CYS A 478 13.09 -1.83 4.29
C CYS A 478 12.06 -1.46 3.22
N LEU A 479 11.97 -2.28 2.17
CA LEU A 479 10.95 -2.25 1.13
C LEU A 479 10.21 -3.60 1.15
N GLY A 480 8.96 -3.59 1.62
CA GLY A 480 8.08 -4.75 1.62
C GLY A 480 7.36 -4.91 0.29
N PHE A 481 7.25 -6.14 -0.20
CA PHE A 481 6.57 -6.49 -1.44
C PHE A 481 5.60 -7.66 -1.26
N GLY A 482 4.59 -7.71 -2.14
CA GLY A 482 3.69 -8.84 -2.26
C GLY A 482 2.65 -8.99 -1.16
N THR A 483 1.92 -10.10 -1.25
CA THR A 483 0.76 -10.42 -0.42
C THR A 483 0.87 -11.82 0.20
N GLY A 484 0.13 -12.05 1.28
CA GLY A 484 -0.05 -13.37 1.91
C GLY A 484 0.96 -13.69 3.00
N ASN A 485 2.27 -13.62 2.72
CA ASN A 485 3.31 -13.87 3.73
C ASN A 485 3.96 -12.57 4.27
N LEU A 486 3.29 -11.43 4.08
CA LEU A 486 3.78 -10.14 4.53
C LEU A 486 3.98 -10.12 6.05
N ASN A 487 5.23 -9.97 6.48
CA ASN A 487 5.57 -9.78 7.89
C ASN A 487 5.86 -8.30 8.17
N ASP A 488 4.79 -7.50 8.17
CA ASP A 488 4.83 -6.06 8.39
C ASP A 488 5.49 -5.71 9.74
N SER A 489 5.13 -6.46 10.79
CA SER A 489 5.68 -6.32 12.14
C SER A 489 7.22 -6.46 12.18
N MET A 490 7.77 -7.47 11.50
CA MET A 490 9.22 -7.69 11.49
C MET A 490 9.95 -6.61 10.69
N MET A 491 9.41 -6.21 9.55
CA MET A 491 10.01 -5.16 8.73
C MET A 491 10.05 -3.81 9.45
N GLU A 492 9.00 -3.46 10.21
CA GLU A 492 8.97 -2.29 11.07
C GLU A 492 10.03 -2.36 12.18
N LYS A 493 10.19 -3.52 12.84
CA LYS A 493 11.24 -3.71 13.87
C LYS A 493 12.65 -3.55 13.28
N VAL A 494 12.89 -4.14 12.11
CA VAL A 494 14.18 -4.12 11.41
C VAL A 494 14.53 -2.70 10.94
N SER A 495 13.59 -1.96 10.35
CA SER A 495 13.83 -0.57 9.93
C SER A 495 14.12 0.34 11.12
N ASN A 496 13.34 0.21 12.19
CA ASN A 496 13.51 0.96 13.43
C ASN A 496 14.88 0.68 14.08
N ALA A 497 15.31 -0.58 14.14
CA ALA A 497 16.62 -0.93 14.67
C ALA A 497 17.77 -0.33 13.83
N GLY A 498 17.56 -0.17 12.52
CA GLY A 498 18.55 0.36 11.57
C GLY A 498 18.54 1.87 11.36
N ASN A 499 17.74 2.63 12.11
CA ASN A 499 17.42 4.06 11.87
C ASN A 499 17.15 4.36 10.40
N GLY A 500 16.32 3.52 9.78
CA GLY A 500 15.77 3.81 8.47
C GLY A 500 14.26 3.65 8.46
N ASN A 501 13.73 3.58 7.25
CA ASN A 501 12.31 3.64 7.02
C ASN A 501 11.81 2.32 6.46
N TYR A 502 10.54 2.05 6.69
CA TYR A 502 9.82 0.95 6.09
C TYR A 502 8.76 1.48 5.11
N PHE A 503 8.81 0.97 3.89
CA PHE A 503 7.83 1.24 2.84
C PHE A 503 7.25 -0.07 2.34
N TYR A 504 5.95 -0.09 2.04
CA TYR A 504 5.29 -1.20 1.38
C TYR A 504 4.95 -0.80 -0.05
N ILE A 505 5.41 -1.58 -1.03
CA ILE A 505 5.20 -1.34 -2.45
C ILE A 505 4.14 -2.32 -2.96
N ASP A 506 2.92 -1.84 -3.08
CA ASP A 506 1.75 -2.60 -3.57
C ASP A 506 1.57 -2.51 -5.10
N GLY A 507 2.42 -1.73 -5.79
CA GLY A 507 2.40 -1.58 -7.24
C GLY A 507 3.33 -0.48 -7.74
N LEU A 508 3.43 -0.34 -9.07
CA LEU A 508 4.34 0.62 -9.71
C LEU A 508 4.06 2.09 -9.39
N GLY A 509 2.79 2.43 -9.09
CA GLY A 509 2.43 3.78 -8.64
C GLY A 509 3.11 4.13 -7.32
N GLU A 510 3.05 3.21 -6.35
CA GLU A 510 3.70 3.34 -5.06
C GLU A 510 5.22 3.30 -5.19
N ALA A 511 5.77 2.39 -5.99
CA ALA A 511 7.20 2.32 -6.27
C ALA A 511 7.75 3.66 -6.76
N LYS A 512 7.04 4.32 -7.70
CA LYS A 512 7.41 5.66 -8.18
C LYS A 512 7.37 6.70 -7.07
N LYS A 513 6.34 6.70 -6.23
CA LYS A 513 6.25 7.63 -5.11
C LYS A 513 7.38 7.41 -4.09
N VAL A 514 7.51 6.18 -3.60
CA VAL A 514 8.50 5.81 -2.59
C VAL A 514 9.89 6.11 -3.11
N LEU A 515 10.26 5.62 -4.29
CA LEU A 515 11.65 5.67 -4.76
C LEU A 515 12.04 7.04 -5.35
N ALA A 516 11.10 7.79 -5.93
CA ALA A 516 11.40 9.12 -6.47
C ALA A 516 11.25 10.25 -5.44
N GLN A 517 10.28 10.16 -4.52
CA GLN A 517 9.94 11.29 -3.65
C GLN A 517 10.35 11.05 -2.19
N SER A 518 10.19 9.82 -1.69
CA SER A 518 10.41 9.52 -0.28
C SER A 518 11.86 9.12 -0.01
N LEU A 519 12.38 8.16 -0.78
CA LEU A 519 13.69 7.58 -0.59
C LEU A 519 14.78 8.63 -0.82
N ALA A 520 14.70 9.47 -1.85
CA ALA A 520 15.63 10.58 -2.06
C ALA A 520 15.74 11.49 -0.82
N GLY A 521 14.63 11.77 -0.12
CA GLY A 521 14.65 12.51 1.15
C GLY A 521 15.30 11.74 2.29
N THR A 522 15.09 10.42 2.38
CA THR A 522 15.71 9.54 3.40
C THR A 522 17.22 9.37 3.21
N LEU A 523 17.74 9.57 2.00
CA LEU A 523 19.18 9.47 1.73
C LEU A 523 19.97 10.64 2.33
N TYR A 524 19.31 11.77 2.60
CA TYR A 524 19.97 12.98 3.08
C TYR A 524 19.41 13.42 4.43
N THR A 525 19.92 12.81 5.51
CA THR A 525 19.61 13.19 6.89
C THR A 525 20.05 14.63 7.17
N ILE A 526 19.12 15.47 7.65
CA ILE A 526 19.39 16.86 8.05
C ILE A 526 19.30 17.07 9.57
N ALA A 527 18.67 16.14 10.31
CA ALA A 527 18.88 15.99 11.74
C ALA A 527 18.59 14.56 12.22
N LYS A 528 19.23 14.23 13.35
CA LYS A 528 19.15 12.97 14.08
C LYS A 528 18.43 13.14 15.41
N ASP A 529 17.95 12.03 15.97
CA ASP A 529 17.34 11.95 17.30
C ASP A 529 16.26 13.03 17.51
N VAL A 530 15.38 13.19 16.54
CA VAL A 530 14.39 14.25 16.56
C VAL A 530 13.22 13.84 17.45
N LYS A 531 12.99 14.62 18.50
CA LYS A 531 11.96 14.39 19.53
C LYS A 531 11.05 15.58 19.64
N ILE A 532 9.75 15.33 19.79
CA ILE A 532 8.76 16.35 20.10
C ILE A 532 8.29 16.16 21.54
N GLN A 533 8.23 17.24 22.30
CA GLN A 533 7.54 17.29 23.59
C GLN A 533 6.54 18.44 23.56
N VAL A 534 5.26 18.15 23.82
CA VAL A 534 4.21 19.15 23.94
C VAL A 534 3.86 19.31 25.41
N GLU A 535 3.94 20.53 25.91
CA GLU A 535 3.53 20.91 27.26
C GLU A 535 2.17 21.61 27.21
N PHE A 536 1.19 21.07 27.93
CA PHE A 536 -0.19 21.53 27.90
C PHE A 536 -0.49 22.49 29.05
N ASN A 537 -1.14 23.61 28.72
CA ASN A 537 -1.53 24.57 29.75
C ASN A 537 -2.83 24.12 30.44
N PRO A 538 -2.81 23.74 31.74
CA PRO A 538 -4.01 23.33 32.46
C PRO A 538 -5.07 24.42 32.56
N ALA A 539 -4.75 25.70 32.36
CA ALA A 539 -5.73 26.78 32.38
C ALA A 539 -6.76 26.69 31.24
N PHE A 540 -6.38 26.06 30.11
CA PHE A 540 -7.18 26.04 28.88
C PHE A 540 -7.44 24.63 28.34
N VAL A 541 -6.71 23.63 28.83
CA VAL A 541 -6.81 22.23 28.39
C VAL A 541 -7.27 21.37 29.56
N LYS A 542 -8.47 20.81 29.45
CA LYS A 542 -9.02 19.85 30.43
C LYS A 542 -8.37 18.49 30.27
N SER A 543 -8.32 18.02 29.02
CA SER A 543 -7.64 16.80 28.65
C SER A 543 -7.22 16.84 27.19
N TYR A 544 -6.26 15.99 26.83
CA TYR A 544 -5.75 15.87 25.47
C TYR A 544 -5.46 14.42 25.12
N ARG A 545 -5.43 14.10 23.83
CA ARG A 545 -4.86 12.85 23.32
C ARG A 545 -4.08 13.06 22.04
N LEU A 546 -2.98 12.33 21.88
CA LEU A 546 -2.21 12.23 20.65
C LEU A 546 -2.87 11.22 19.72
N ILE A 547 -2.98 11.53 18.43
CA ILE A 547 -3.63 10.64 17.44
C ILE A 547 -2.56 9.89 16.64
N GLY A 548 -2.53 8.56 16.76
CA GLY A 548 -1.74 7.64 15.92
C GLY A 548 -0.40 7.20 16.52
N TYR A 549 0.40 8.13 17.04
CA TYR A 549 1.78 7.91 17.52
C TYR A 549 1.91 7.06 18.81
N ASP A 550 0.97 6.16 19.09
CA ASP A 550 0.91 5.41 20.34
C ASP A 550 2.14 4.50 20.55
N ASN A 551 2.71 3.94 19.47
CA ASN A 551 3.94 3.14 19.48
C ASN A 551 5.25 3.97 19.49
N ARG A 552 5.17 5.30 19.40
CA ARG A 552 6.33 6.22 19.36
C ARG A 552 6.47 7.09 20.62
N VAL A 553 5.66 6.83 21.65
CA VAL A 553 5.72 7.57 22.92
C VAL A 553 7.04 7.31 23.64
N LEU A 554 7.68 8.38 24.09
CA LEU A 554 8.90 8.35 24.89
C LEU A 554 8.58 8.76 26.33
N LYS A 555 9.44 8.38 27.29
CA LYS A 555 9.33 8.93 28.65
C LYS A 555 9.70 10.41 28.61
N ASP A 556 9.01 11.24 29.38
CA ASP A 556 9.23 12.69 29.32
C ASP A 556 10.67 13.10 29.69
N LYS A 557 11.28 12.37 30.63
CA LYS A 557 12.70 12.54 31.01
C LYS A 557 13.69 12.19 29.89
N ASP A 558 13.27 11.39 28.92
CA ASP A 558 14.12 10.97 27.80
C ASP A 558 14.18 12.03 26.70
N PHE A 559 13.34 13.07 26.78
CA PHE A 559 13.38 14.23 25.88
C PHE A 559 14.78 14.84 25.88
N ASP A 560 15.31 15.23 27.05
CA ASP A 560 16.62 15.87 27.19
C ASP A 560 17.80 14.90 27.19
N ASN A 561 17.54 13.59 27.14
CA ASN A 561 18.57 12.56 27.18
C ASN A 561 19.13 12.28 25.77
N ASP A 562 20.31 12.86 25.46
CA ASP A 562 21.03 12.62 24.20
C ASP A 562 21.51 11.17 24.00
N ARG A 563 21.33 10.27 24.98
CA ARG A 563 21.61 8.84 24.82
C ARG A 563 20.40 8.05 24.34
N VAL A 564 19.20 8.62 24.46
CA VAL A 564 17.99 7.99 23.96
C VAL A 564 17.84 8.39 22.50
N ASP A 565 17.93 7.39 21.64
CA ASP A 565 17.77 7.54 20.21
C ASP A 565 16.31 7.84 19.83
N ALA A 566 16.11 8.51 18.70
CA ALA A 566 14.80 8.87 18.17
C ALA A 566 14.90 9.12 16.66
N GLY A 567 13.78 9.46 16.03
CA GLY A 567 13.68 9.42 14.59
C GLY A 567 14.55 10.42 13.85
N GLU A 568 14.90 10.02 12.64
CA GLU A 568 15.73 10.78 11.71
C GLU A 568 14.84 11.65 10.81
N LEU A 569 15.26 12.89 10.55
CA LEU A 569 14.55 13.76 9.61
C LEU A 569 15.41 14.02 8.37
N GLY A 570 14.91 13.55 7.23
CA GLY A 570 15.51 13.72 5.91
C GLY A 570 15.23 15.09 5.27
N ALA A 571 16.01 15.40 4.24
CA ALA A 571 15.83 16.61 3.45
C ALA A 571 14.45 16.62 2.79
N GLY A 572 13.71 17.73 2.96
CA GLY A 572 12.39 17.90 2.39
C GLY A 572 11.26 17.07 3.04
N HIS A 573 11.58 16.16 3.96
CA HIS A 573 10.58 15.37 4.68
C HIS A 573 9.66 16.24 5.52
N THR A 574 8.44 15.73 5.73
CA THR A 574 7.42 16.37 6.54
C THR A 574 6.89 15.40 7.57
N VAL A 575 6.63 15.90 8.78
CA VAL A 575 6.03 15.11 9.86
C VAL A 575 4.85 15.88 10.41
N THR A 576 3.72 15.19 10.63
CA THR A 576 2.46 15.78 11.08
C THR A 576 1.96 15.00 12.28
N ALA A 577 1.67 15.70 13.36
CA ALA A 577 1.03 15.17 14.55
C ALA A 577 -0.27 15.94 14.83
N LEU A 578 -1.28 15.22 15.29
CA LEU A 578 -2.58 15.78 15.65
C LEU A 578 -2.87 15.49 17.12
N TYR A 579 -3.34 16.51 17.84
CA TYR A 579 -3.88 16.37 19.19
C TYR A 579 -5.35 16.72 19.18
N GLU A 580 -6.18 15.85 19.76
CA GLU A 580 -7.54 16.20 20.14
C GLU A 580 -7.52 16.76 21.57
N ILE A 581 -8.14 17.92 21.75
CA ILE A 581 -8.09 18.72 22.97
C ILE A 581 -9.52 18.94 23.45
N VAL A 582 -9.78 18.60 24.71
CA VAL A 582 -10.98 19.04 25.43
C VAL A 582 -10.65 20.39 26.06
N PRO A 583 -11.24 21.50 25.56
CA PRO A 583 -10.96 22.81 26.12
C PRO A 583 -11.63 22.98 27.49
N GLN A 584 -11.10 23.90 28.30
CA GLN A 584 -11.78 24.43 29.49
C GLN A 584 -11.51 25.92 29.65
N THR A 585 -12.33 26.54 30.48
CA THR A 585 -12.14 27.91 30.96
C THR A 585 -11.25 27.95 32.20
N VAL A 586 -10.66 29.11 32.48
CA VAL A 586 -9.86 29.31 33.71
C VAL A 586 -10.69 29.05 34.98
N SER A 587 -11.98 29.39 34.96
CA SER A 587 -12.89 29.14 36.09
C SER A 587 -13.12 27.65 36.32
N GLU A 588 -13.31 26.86 35.26
CA GLU A 588 -13.43 25.41 35.36
C GLU A 588 -12.10 24.78 35.82
N ALA A 589 -10.98 25.34 35.39
CA ALA A 589 -9.65 24.86 35.76
C ALA A 589 -9.27 25.15 37.23
N THR A 590 -9.89 26.11 37.90
CA THR A 590 -9.51 26.58 39.26
C THR A 590 -10.56 26.31 40.34
N GLY A 591 -11.60 25.53 40.02
CA GLY A 591 -12.69 25.18 40.93
C GLY A 591 -12.25 24.40 42.18
N GLU A 592 -13.08 24.42 43.22
CA GLU A 592 -12.85 23.62 44.43
C GLU A 592 -12.84 22.12 44.10
N ALA A 593 -11.98 21.36 44.79
CA ALA A 593 -11.98 19.92 44.66
C ALA A 593 -13.34 19.35 45.10
N ASP A 594 -13.91 18.42 44.33
CA ASP A 594 -15.14 17.70 44.72
C ASP A 594 -15.02 17.01 46.10
N ILE A 595 -13.78 16.76 46.54
CA ILE A 595 -13.44 16.24 47.86
C ILE A 595 -12.40 17.17 48.53
N PRO A 596 -12.70 17.76 49.70
CA PRO A 596 -11.74 18.58 50.44
C PRO A 596 -10.47 17.79 50.78
N LEU A 597 -9.31 18.26 50.31
CA LEU A 597 -8.04 17.60 50.56
C LEU A 597 -7.33 18.23 51.76
N LYS A 598 -6.85 17.37 52.68
CA LYS A 598 -6.21 17.78 53.93
C LYS A 598 -4.80 18.38 53.75
N TYR A 599 -4.02 17.87 52.78
CA TYR A 599 -2.58 18.18 52.66
C TYR A 599 -2.20 18.98 51.41
N GLN A 600 -3.12 19.18 50.47
CA GLN A 600 -2.82 19.84 49.20
C GLN A 600 -4.00 20.68 48.73
N LYS A 601 -3.70 21.75 48.00
CA LYS A 601 -4.70 22.50 47.24
C LYS A 601 -4.75 21.90 45.83
N VAL A 602 -5.95 21.63 45.33
CA VAL A 602 -6.15 21.11 43.98
C VAL A 602 -6.16 22.27 42.99
N ASN A 603 -5.52 22.08 41.84
CA ASN A 603 -5.61 22.94 40.67
C ASN A 603 -5.24 24.43 40.85
N GLN A 604 -4.21 24.71 41.65
CA GLN A 604 -3.67 26.07 41.71
C GLN A 604 -2.80 26.35 40.47
N LEU A 605 -3.27 27.23 39.58
CA LEU A 605 -2.54 27.64 38.38
C LEU A 605 -1.37 28.57 38.71
N ASP A 606 -0.23 28.36 38.04
CA ASP A 606 0.88 29.32 38.06
C ASP A 606 0.48 30.60 37.30
N SER A 607 1.02 31.74 37.73
CA SER A 607 0.94 33.01 37.01
C SER A 607 1.30 32.90 35.51
N ALA A 608 2.27 32.05 35.15
CA ALA A 608 2.67 31.77 33.78
C ALA A 608 1.57 31.08 32.96
N ALA A 609 0.76 30.22 33.59
CA ALA A 609 -0.37 29.55 32.94
C ALA A 609 -1.49 30.54 32.56
N LEU A 610 -1.61 31.65 33.29
CA LEU A 610 -2.58 32.72 33.01
C LEU A 610 -2.03 33.77 32.03
N ALA A 611 -0.71 33.86 31.91
CA ALA A 611 -0.05 34.84 31.07
C ALA A 611 -0.15 34.48 29.58
N GLY A 612 -0.28 35.50 28.72
CA GLY A 612 -0.04 35.36 27.29
C GLY A 612 -1.05 34.52 26.49
N ASN A 613 -2.13 34.00 27.09
CA ASN A 613 -3.16 33.17 26.42
C ASN A 613 -2.57 31.96 25.66
N GLU A 614 -1.73 31.17 26.35
CA GLU A 614 -0.96 30.07 25.76
C GLU A 614 -1.72 28.74 25.91
N LEU A 615 -2.02 28.06 24.81
CA LEU A 615 -2.68 26.76 24.82
C LEU A 615 -1.68 25.64 25.13
N VAL A 616 -0.57 25.62 24.40
CA VAL A 616 0.52 24.65 24.55
C VAL A 616 1.87 25.26 24.17
N THR A 617 2.95 24.69 24.68
CA THR A 617 4.31 24.91 24.19
C THR A 617 4.82 23.66 23.50
N VAL A 618 5.12 23.77 22.20
CA VAL A 618 5.71 22.69 21.39
C VAL A 618 7.23 22.83 21.44
N LYS A 619 7.91 21.84 22.01
CA LYS A 619 9.37 21.74 22.10
C LYS A 619 9.84 20.68 21.11
N LEU A 620 10.83 21.02 20.30
CA LEU A 620 11.49 20.14 19.34
C LEU A 620 12.97 20.06 19.70
N ARG A 621 13.46 18.86 19.95
CA ARG A 621 14.88 18.61 20.22
C ARG A 621 15.45 17.75 19.11
N TYR A 622 16.66 18.07 18.64
CA TYR A 622 17.30 17.37 17.53
C TYR A 622 18.82 17.48 17.59
N LYS A 623 19.54 16.53 17.00
CA LYS A 623 20.99 16.61 16.76
C LYS A 623 21.27 16.94 15.31
N ARG A 624 22.33 17.71 15.04
CA ARG A 624 22.82 17.84 13.65
C ARG A 624 23.48 16.53 13.22
N PRO A 625 23.53 16.19 11.91
CA PRO A 625 24.08 14.92 11.44
C PRO A 625 25.52 14.62 11.92
N ASP A 626 26.32 15.67 12.12
CA ASP A 626 27.72 15.67 12.55
C ASP A 626 27.93 15.89 14.06
N ARG A 627 26.87 16.08 14.85
CA ARG A 627 26.93 16.45 16.27
C ARG A 627 26.34 15.35 17.16
N LYS A 628 26.90 15.21 18.36
CA LYS A 628 26.37 14.31 19.40
C LYS A 628 25.41 15.00 20.38
N GLN A 629 25.50 16.32 20.51
CA GLN A 629 24.69 17.11 21.41
C GLN A 629 23.47 17.66 20.68
N SER A 630 22.30 17.64 21.33
CA SER A 630 21.07 18.18 20.76
C SER A 630 20.91 19.70 20.93
N GLU A 631 20.15 20.29 20.03
CA GLU A 631 19.67 21.67 20.03
C GLU A 631 18.15 21.67 20.33
N LEU A 632 17.66 22.71 21.00
CA LEU A 632 16.25 22.89 21.37
C LEU A 632 15.63 24.03 20.56
N LEU A 633 14.45 23.76 19.99
CA LEU A 633 13.56 24.76 19.40
C LEU A 633 12.23 24.71 20.12
N GLN A 634 11.58 25.86 20.25
CA GLN A 634 10.30 25.97 20.92
C GLN A 634 9.34 26.85 20.13
N LYS A 635 8.06 26.51 20.19
CA LYS A 635 6.98 27.29 19.60
C LYS A 635 5.76 27.28 20.53
N ILE A 636 5.36 28.47 20.95
CA ILE A 636 4.14 28.68 21.73
C ILE A 636 2.95 28.72 20.79
N VAL A 637 1.90 27.97 21.12
CA VAL A 637 0.61 28.00 20.43
C VAL A 637 -0.37 28.76 21.33
N LYS A 638 -1.00 29.81 20.79
CA LYS A 638 -1.98 30.60 21.54
C LYS A 638 -3.34 29.90 21.55
N ASN A 639 -4.11 30.07 22.64
CA ASN A 639 -5.49 29.62 22.74
C ASN A 639 -6.42 30.56 21.94
N LYS A 640 -6.29 30.47 20.60
CA LYS A 640 -7.06 31.26 19.64
C LYS A 640 -7.44 30.35 18.47
N LEU A 641 -8.73 30.11 18.32
CA LEU A 641 -9.27 29.36 17.20
C LEU A 641 -9.06 30.11 15.89
N GLN A 642 -8.72 29.38 14.83
CA GLN A 642 -8.71 29.94 13.49
C GLN A 642 -10.16 30.03 12.97
N PRO A 643 -10.64 31.23 12.56
CA PRO A 643 -11.99 31.39 12.02
C PRO A 643 -12.25 30.55 10.76
N GLN A 644 -11.20 30.35 9.96
CA GLN A 644 -11.21 29.46 8.80
C GLN A 644 -9.96 28.61 8.83
N THR A 645 -10.15 27.29 8.93
CA THR A 645 -9.04 26.33 8.87
C THR A 645 -8.49 26.24 7.46
N THR A 646 -7.27 25.74 7.34
CA THR A 646 -6.61 25.52 6.06
C THR A 646 -6.99 24.17 5.43
N ASN A 647 -6.68 24.00 4.14
CA ASN A 647 -6.84 22.70 3.48
C ASN A 647 -5.98 21.61 4.11
N ARG A 648 -4.75 21.92 4.59
CA ARG A 648 -3.90 20.93 5.28
C ARG A 648 -4.54 20.42 6.56
N PHE A 649 -5.12 21.33 7.35
CA PHE A 649 -5.80 20.98 8.60
C PHE A 649 -6.97 20.06 8.33
N ARG A 650 -7.91 20.49 7.47
CA ARG A 650 -9.10 19.70 7.11
C ARG A 650 -8.74 18.35 6.49
N PHE A 651 -7.75 18.31 5.60
CA PHE A 651 -7.34 17.07 4.94
C PHE A 651 -6.69 16.10 5.94
N SER A 652 -5.76 16.57 6.78
CA SER A 652 -5.17 15.72 7.84
C SER A 652 -6.22 15.19 8.81
N ALA A 653 -7.22 15.99 9.15
CA ALA A 653 -8.33 15.57 10.01
C ALA A 653 -9.23 14.52 9.33
N ALA A 654 -9.47 14.63 8.02
CA ALA A 654 -10.21 13.61 7.26
C ALA A 654 -9.46 12.27 7.23
N VAL A 655 -8.15 12.30 7.02
CA VAL A 655 -7.29 11.09 7.04
C VAL A 655 -7.30 10.45 8.42
N ALA A 656 -7.13 11.25 9.48
CA ALA A 656 -7.18 10.78 10.86
C ALA A 656 -8.53 10.14 11.20
N ALA A 657 -9.63 10.81 10.84
CA ALA A 657 -10.99 10.30 11.02
C ALA A 657 -11.21 8.96 10.28
N PHE A 658 -10.70 8.84 9.05
CA PHE A 658 -10.77 7.60 8.28
C PHE A 658 -10.00 6.46 8.94
N GLY A 659 -8.76 6.70 9.37
CA GLY A 659 -7.96 5.71 10.09
C GLY A 659 -8.63 5.26 11.39
N MET A 660 -9.13 6.20 12.20
CA MET A 660 -9.88 5.87 13.41
C MET A 660 -11.13 5.03 13.12
N ARG A 661 -11.84 5.30 12.01
CA ARG A 661 -13.02 4.53 11.59
C ARG A 661 -12.64 3.11 11.18
N LEU A 662 -11.57 2.94 10.41
CA LEU A 662 -11.06 1.63 10.01
C LEU A 662 -10.66 0.80 11.24
N ARG A 663 -10.02 1.42 12.26
CA ARG A 663 -9.66 0.81 13.54
C ARG A 663 -10.83 0.54 14.50
N ASN A 664 -12.06 0.94 14.16
CA ASN A 664 -13.21 0.90 15.09
C ASN A 664 -12.94 1.65 16.41
N SER A 665 -12.25 2.80 16.35
CA SER A 665 -11.99 3.61 17.55
C SER A 665 -13.31 4.06 18.21
N PRO A 666 -13.45 3.91 19.54
CA PRO A 666 -14.67 4.29 20.24
C PRO A 666 -14.87 5.80 20.33
N GLN A 667 -13.85 6.59 19.97
CA GLN A 667 -13.89 8.06 20.02
C GLN A 667 -14.19 8.70 18.66
N THR A 668 -14.57 7.92 17.64
CA THR A 668 -14.94 8.45 16.32
C THR A 668 -16.36 8.04 15.92
N PHE A 669 -17.26 9.02 15.83
CA PHE A 669 -18.66 8.83 15.42
C PHE A 669 -18.98 9.45 14.06
N ILE A 670 -17.97 9.98 13.37
CA ILE A 670 -18.13 10.62 12.07
C ILE A 670 -18.36 9.58 10.96
N SER A 671 -19.38 9.79 10.12
CA SER A 671 -19.71 8.89 9.01
C SER A 671 -18.69 9.00 7.87
N TYR A 672 -18.56 7.95 7.05
CA TYR A 672 -17.70 7.98 5.86
C TYR A 672 -18.12 9.09 4.87
N ASP A 673 -19.42 9.39 4.76
CA ASP A 673 -19.91 10.55 3.98
C ASP A 673 -19.33 11.87 4.47
N LYS A 674 -19.35 12.11 5.78
CA LYS A 674 -18.81 13.35 6.37
C LYS A 674 -17.29 13.42 6.19
N ILE A 675 -16.59 12.29 6.34
CA ILE A 675 -15.14 12.21 6.06
C ILE A 675 -14.86 12.55 4.59
N HIS A 676 -15.64 11.98 3.66
CA HIS A 676 -15.50 12.23 2.23
C HIS A 676 -15.77 13.70 1.88
N GLN A 677 -16.80 14.32 2.46
CA GLN A 677 -17.10 15.74 2.31
C GLN A 677 -15.96 16.63 2.84
N LEU A 678 -15.43 16.31 4.02
CA LEU A 678 -14.29 17.01 4.61
C LEU A 678 -13.06 16.95 3.71
N ALA A 679 -12.73 15.76 3.21
CA ALA A 679 -11.61 15.55 2.28
C ALA A 679 -11.83 16.30 0.95
N ARG A 680 -13.05 16.23 0.38
CA ARG A 680 -13.42 16.93 -0.85
C ARG A 680 -13.25 18.44 -0.73
N GLY A 681 -13.69 19.03 0.38
CA GLY A 681 -13.52 20.46 0.66
C GLY A 681 -12.07 20.88 0.94
N ALA A 682 -11.15 19.93 1.04
CA ALA A 682 -9.76 20.14 1.43
C ALA A 682 -8.74 19.59 0.41
N LEU A 683 -9.18 19.24 -0.80
CA LEU A 683 -8.34 18.57 -1.80
C LEU A 683 -7.05 19.35 -2.10
N GLY A 684 -7.15 20.67 -2.27
CA GLY A 684 -5.98 21.53 -2.51
C GLY A 684 -5.17 21.11 -3.74
N ARG A 685 -3.84 21.32 -3.69
CA ARG A 685 -2.91 20.89 -4.74
C ARG A 685 -2.67 19.39 -4.62
N ASP A 686 -2.95 18.65 -5.69
CA ASP A 686 -2.78 17.19 -5.76
C ASP A 686 -2.18 16.77 -7.11
N LEU A 687 -0.90 17.11 -7.32
CA LEU A 687 -0.21 16.90 -8.61
C LEU A 687 -0.08 15.42 -8.97
N GLN A 688 -0.02 14.55 -7.97
CA GLN A 688 0.18 13.11 -8.13
C GLN A 688 -1.12 12.29 -8.00
N GLY A 689 -2.23 12.92 -7.61
CA GLY A 689 -3.54 12.28 -7.51
C GLY A 689 -3.78 11.48 -6.22
N HIS A 690 -2.84 11.47 -5.26
CA HIS A 690 -2.96 10.70 -4.02
C HIS A 690 -4.15 11.14 -3.17
N ARG A 691 -4.46 12.44 -3.13
CA ARG A 691 -5.59 12.93 -2.33
C ARG A 691 -6.93 12.56 -2.98
N LYS A 692 -7.00 12.55 -4.31
CA LYS A 692 -8.17 12.02 -5.05
C LYS A 692 -8.34 10.52 -4.87
N GLU A 693 -7.24 9.77 -4.85
CA GLU A 693 -7.24 8.33 -4.57
C GLU A 693 -7.77 8.04 -3.16
N PHE A 694 -7.28 8.78 -2.15
CA PHE A 694 -7.80 8.73 -0.78
C PHE A 694 -9.32 8.93 -0.74
N MET A 695 -9.83 9.97 -1.40
CA MET A 695 -11.27 10.19 -1.49
C MET A 695 -12.01 9.01 -2.13
N GLY A 696 -11.41 8.38 -3.14
CA GLY A 696 -11.94 7.17 -3.75
C GLY A 696 -12.09 6.01 -2.77
N MET A 697 -11.08 5.81 -1.91
CA MET A 697 -11.12 4.81 -0.84
C MET A 697 -12.19 5.11 0.21
N VAL A 698 -12.28 6.37 0.65
CA VAL A 698 -13.35 6.76 1.60
C VAL A 698 -14.73 6.54 0.98
N TYR A 699 -14.91 6.87 -0.29
CA TYR A 699 -16.17 6.69 -1.00
C TYR A 699 -16.58 5.22 -1.13
N GLN A 700 -15.63 4.32 -1.36
CA GLN A 700 -15.90 2.88 -1.39
C GLN A 700 -16.49 2.37 -0.07
N MET A 701 -16.05 2.93 1.06
CA MET A 701 -16.58 2.62 2.39
C MET A 701 -17.96 3.22 2.69
N ILE A 702 -18.47 4.11 1.84
CA ILE A 702 -19.86 4.59 1.91
C ILE A 702 -20.82 3.57 1.29
N SER A 703 -20.37 2.87 0.24
CA SER A 703 -21.18 1.90 -0.50
C SER A 703 -21.22 0.49 0.09
N GLN A 704 -20.41 0.23 1.13
CA GLN A 704 -20.38 -1.00 1.91
C GLN A 704 -21.13 -0.80 3.23
#